data_AF-A0A348XDX4-F1
#
_entry.id   AF-A0A348XDX4-F1
#
_cell.length_a   1.000
_cell.length_b   1.000
_cell.length_c   1.000
_cell.angle_alpha   90.00
_cell.angle_beta   90.00
_cell.angle_gamma   90.00
#
_symmetry.space_group_name_H-M   'P 1'
#
loop_
_entity.id
_entity.type
_entity.pdbx_description
1 polymer ?
#
loop_
_entity_poly.entity_id
_entity_poly.type
_entity_poly.pdbx_seq_one_letter_code
_entity_poly.pdbx_strand_id
1 'polypeptide(L)'
;MKYIQIALLLVPLLSFAAADSYRLSWRSDPATSMVIGWNQVSGAKAEVCYDTQDHGRKAIDYRFRRLPDRVVDYRGMTNCFVRLENLAPDTAYYFVICDSEGVGQRLWFRTGPATAMPFTFIAGGDSRTNPEPRRRGNKLVAKLRPLFVLFGGDYTGSGTPAEWKEWLQDWQLTISADGRIYPIIASHGNHENADLQMMSKVFDTPHPDQYYSFGFADDLMRIWVLNTELAYKAPAVVPAQQAWLEANLSQHADATWKLASYHRPMRPHTTTKAEGLKRIAAWAQLFYDQGIDLVVESDTHMVKRSYPLRPSEGEGSYESFVRDDQTGMVFIGEGSWGAPPKPADDDKPWTMACDSFHQFKWIQVQPDEMLIRTVKFEDVEKVEALTEETLFAEPENMVFWEPETGKTLRLPFSTTHASYHAPGTQSARPSRSQVWSWSLDGKTWHEGKAPLGYGDGHVRTKIMAGNEKPQYALLKKSFIVEDLATVARLFFDLQVDDGCVIKLNGTEVIRYNMPAGPITDKSRASTGIFGAKEKQVVSRPVDLTSLKLGVNTIEARVHQFGPHSSDLVFDLSVRMEQKADAQSTAATADYAFGAIADCQYCNIQTKGKRRYAQSEKKLTDCVADFNTMDLAFVTHLGDFIDRDFESFDVVGPIYNQLRMPKYHVLGNHDFSVADHLKKDVPSKMGMPSKYYDYEKEGWRYVVLDGNDVSFHAYPENSEDAQKAAEYYETNKITSPQWNGAVGEKQLSWLKGVLESAQQAHEKVILFCHFPAYPPNNHNLWNAEQVIALLEGYPCVKAYINGHNHSGGYGLKEGIHYLTLKGMVDTETTSYAVIRLSADKIEVDGYGREEDRILPVKTRAAARP
;
A
#
# COMPACT_ATOMS: atom_id res chain seq x y z
N MET A 1 -51.11 -10.65 -77.36
CA MET A 1 -50.77 -11.73 -76.40
C MET A 1 -49.31 -12.12 -76.58
N LYS A 2 -48.45 -11.74 -75.65
CA LYS A 2 -47.07 -12.24 -75.53
C LYS A 2 -46.88 -12.68 -74.09
N TYR A 3 -46.55 -13.96 -73.90
CA TYR A 3 -46.31 -14.59 -72.62
C TYR A 3 -45.05 -14.00 -71.96
N ILE A 4 -45.18 -13.52 -70.72
CA ILE A 4 -44.04 -13.20 -69.85
C ILE A 4 -43.74 -14.48 -69.06
N GLN A 5 -42.60 -15.11 -69.35
CA GLN A 5 -42.03 -16.13 -68.48
C GLN A 5 -41.39 -15.42 -67.28
N ILE A 6 -41.98 -15.60 -66.10
CA ILE A 6 -41.35 -15.23 -64.83
C ILE A 6 -40.44 -16.38 -64.43
N ALA A 7 -39.13 -16.16 -64.52
CA ALA A 7 -38.15 -17.06 -63.92
C ALA A 7 -38.16 -16.85 -62.39
N LEU A 8 -38.60 -17.87 -61.64
CA LEU A 8 -38.40 -17.92 -60.19
C LEU A 8 -36.90 -18.11 -59.91
N LEU A 9 -36.26 -17.05 -59.40
CA LEU A 9 -34.97 -17.15 -58.72
C LEU A 9 -35.19 -17.88 -57.39
N LEU A 10 -34.94 -19.19 -57.37
CA LEU A 10 -34.76 -19.97 -56.15
C LEU A 10 -33.45 -19.50 -55.49
N VAL A 11 -33.55 -18.55 -54.56
CA VAL A 11 -32.47 -18.28 -53.60
C VAL A 11 -32.41 -19.50 -52.67
N PRO A 12 -31.28 -20.22 -52.57
CA PRO A 12 -31.18 -21.32 -51.61
C PRO A 12 -31.33 -20.73 -50.21
N LEU A 13 -32.42 -21.08 -49.52
CA LEU A 13 -32.57 -20.87 -48.09
C LEU A 13 -31.42 -21.62 -47.41
N LEU A 14 -30.41 -20.89 -46.93
CA LEU A 14 -29.36 -21.43 -46.09
C LEU A 14 -30.02 -21.94 -44.82
N SER A 15 -30.17 -23.25 -44.67
CA SER A 15 -30.68 -23.85 -43.45
C SER A 15 -29.59 -23.82 -42.38
N PHE A 16 -29.96 -23.39 -41.17
CA PHE A 16 -29.06 -23.32 -40.02
C PHE A 16 -29.36 -24.49 -39.09
N ALA A 17 -28.32 -25.05 -38.48
CA ALA A 17 -28.51 -25.95 -37.35
C ALA A 17 -29.25 -25.21 -36.23
N ALA A 18 -30.17 -25.89 -35.55
CA ALA A 18 -30.99 -25.31 -34.49
C ALA A 18 -30.28 -25.43 -33.13
N ALA A 19 -29.08 -24.84 -33.04
CA ALA A 19 -28.26 -24.78 -31.84
C ALA A 19 -28.07 -23.32 -31.38
N ASP A 20 -28.12 -23.09 -30.07
CA ASP A 20 -27.83 -21.80 -29.44
C ASP A 20 -27.02 -21.96 -28.15
N SER A 21 -26.77 -20.85 -27.45
CA SER A 21 -26.15 -20.86 -26.11
C SER A 21 -24.78 -21.55 -26.05
N TYR A 22 -23.94 -21.28 -27.06
CA TYR A 22 -22.60 -21.84 -27.20
C TYR A 22 -21.71 -21.42 -26.02
N ARG A 23 -20.88 -22.35 -25.54
CA ARG A 23 -19.92 -22.11 -24.46
C ARG A 23 -18.83 -23.17 -24.48
N LEU A 24 -17.68 -22.82 -23.92
CA LEU A 24 -16.54 -23.70 -23.80
C LEU A 24 -16.17 -23.91 -22.33
N SER A 25 -15.59 -25.06 -22.00
CA SER A 25 -15.06 -25.36 -20.67
C SER A 25 -13.97 -26.44 -20.77
N TRP A 26 -13.47 -26.91 -19.62
CA TRP A 26 -12.50 -27.98 -19.54
C TRP A 26 -12.89 -29.05 -18.54
N ARG A 27 -12.36 -30.25 -18.76
CA ARG A 27 -12.32 -31.35 -17.78
C ARG A 27 -10.91 -31.90 -17.54
N SER A 28 -9.99 -31.60 -18.44
CA SER A 28 -8.63 -32.11 -18.54
C SER A 28 -7.70 -30.97 -18.94
N ASP A 29 -6.50 -31.27 -19.42
CA ASP A 29 -5.44 -30.30 -19.70
C ASP A 29 -5.85 -29.21 -20.73
N PRO A 30 -5.90 -27.92 -20.34
CA PRO A 30 -6.24 -26.81 -21.23
C PRO A 30 -5.36 -26.67 -22.48
N ALA A 31 -4.15 -27.23 -22.48
CA ALA A 31 -3.26 -27.20 -23.64
C ALA A 31 -3.64 -28.23 -24.70
N THR A 32 -4.35 -29.29 -24.35
CA THR A 32 -4.60 -30.43 -25.24
C THR A 32 -6.06 -30.86 -25.30
N SER A 33 -6.96 -30.14 -24.62
CA SER A 33 -8.38 -30.47 -24.59
C SER A 33 -9.29 -29.25 -24.66
N MET A 34 -10.55 -29.50 -25.03
CA MET A 34 -11.62 -28.51 -25.01
C MET A 34 -12.97 -29.21 -24.90
N VAL A 35 -13.86 -28.68 -24.05
CA VAL A 35 -15.27 -29.07 -24.03
C VAL A 35 -16.08 -28.05 -24.81
N ILE A 36 -16.83 -28.49 -25.80
CA ILE A 36 -17.76 -27.65 -26.58
C ILE A 36 -19.18 -27.94 -26.10
N GLY A 37 -19.82 -26.94 -25.50
CA GLY A 37 -21.18 -27.00 -24.99
C GLY A 37 -22.15 -26.13 -25.78
N TRP A 38 -23.38 -26.60 -26.00
CA TRP A 38 -24.47 -25.82 -26.59
C TRP A 38 -25.82 -26.29 -26.07
N ASN A 39 -26.87 -25.52 -26.32
CA ASN A 39 -28.24 -25.96 -26.17
C ASN A 39 -28.80 -26.38 -27.55
N GLN A 40 -29.31 -27.60 -27.65
CA GLN A 40 -29.97 -28.09 -28.86
C GLN A 40 -31.46 -27.68 -28.81
N VAL A 41 -31.88 -26.81 -29.72
CA VAL A 41 -33.26 -26.27 -29.76
C VAL A 41 -34.21 -27.20 -30.51
N SER A 42 -33.79 -27.68 -31.68
CA SER A 42 -34.46 -28.69 -32.51
C SER A 42 -33.41 -29.42 -33.35
N GLY A 43 -33.78 -30.19 -34.38
CA GLY A 43 -32.81 -30.96 -35.16
C GLY A 43 -32.28 -32.22 -34.45
N ALA A 44 -32.10 -33.28 -35.22
CA ALA A 44 -31.58 -34.57 -34.75
C ALA A 44 -30.13 -34.79 -35.21
N LYS A 45 -29.42 -35.72 -34.56
CA LYS A 45 -28.04 -36.11 -34.90
C LYS A 45 -27.05 -34.95 -34.89
N ALA A 46 -27.14 -34.12 -33.86
CA ALA A 46 -26.21 -33.03 -33.67
C ALA A 46 -24.77 -33.56 -33.58
N GLU A 47 -23.83 -32.90 -34.27
CA GLU A 47 -22.41 -33.19 -34.22
C GLU A 47 -21.57 -31.92 -34.34
N VAL A 48 -20.38 -31.94 -33.75
CA VAL A 48 -19.35 -30.92 -33.97
C VAL A 48 -18.45 -31.37 -35.12
N CYS A 49 -18.36 -30.55 -36.17
CA CYS A 49 -17.34 -30.70 -37.23
C CYS A 49 -16.25 -29.66 -36.99
N TYR A 50 -14.98 -30.08 -36.91
CA TYR A 50 -13.87 -29.20 -36.54
C TYR A 50 -12.55 -29.53 -37.25
N ASP A 51 -11.67 -28.54 -37.34
CA ASP A 51 -10.34 -28.63 -37.95
C ASP A 51 -9.48 -27.43 -37.51
N THR A 52 -8.18 -27.51 -37.77
CA THR A 52 -7.21 -26.42 -37.63
C THR A 52 -7.27 -25.42 -38.79
N GLN A 53 -7.91 -25.79 -39.90
CA GLN A 53 -8.18 -24.90 -41.04
C GLN A 53 -9.61 -24.37 -40.99
N ASP A 54 -9.80 -23.11 -41.37
CA ASP A 54 -11.13 -22.51 -41.47
C ASP A 54 -11.81 -22.85 -42.80
N HIS A 55 -12.93 -23.58 -42.72
CA HIS A 55 -13.76 -23.93 -43.87
C HIS A 55 -15.10 -23.17 -43.88
N GLY A 56 -15.27 -22.15 -43.04
CA GLY A 56 -16.52 -21.41 -42.91
C GLY A 56 -17.67 -22.33 -42.47
N ARG A 57 -18.78 -22.30 -43.21
CA ARG A 57 -19.94 -23.19 -42.96
C ARG A 57 -19.94 -24.45 -43.82
N LYS A 58 -18.83 -24.78 -44.51
CA LYS A 58 -18.72 -26.00 -45.32
C LYS A 58 -18.35 -27.20 -44.45
N ALA A 59 -19.33 -27.70 -43.70
CA ALA A 59 -19.16 -28.79 -42.75
C ALA A 59 -18.42 -30.03 -43.32
N ILE A 60 -18.60 -30.33 -44.61
CA ILE A 60 -17.98 -31.48 -45.28
C ILE A 60 -16.45 -31.38 -45.40
N ASP A 61 -15.91 -30.16 -45.41
CA ASP A 61 -14.47 -29.92 -45.59
C ASP A 61 -13.69 -30.05 -44.27
N TYR A 62 -14.37 -29.96 -43.12
CA TYR A 62 -13.77 -30.20 -41.81
C TYR A 62 -13.39 -31.68 -41.63
N ARG A 63 -12.11 -31.94 -41.31
CA ARG A 63 -11.58 -33.31 -41.20
C ARG A 63 -12.16 -34.11 -40.04
N PHE A 64 -12.42 -33.47 -38.90
CA PHE A 64 -12.80 -34.18 -37.68
C PHE A 64 -14.27 -33.95 -37.34
N ARG A 65 -14.91 -34.99 -36.78
CA ARG A 65 -16.32 -34.99 -36.37
C ARG A 65 -16.50 -35.66 -35.03
N ARG A 66 -17.38 -35.12 -34.19
CA ARG A 66 -17.73 -35.70 -32.89
C ARG A 66 -19.21 -35.55 -32.56
N LEU A 67 -19.81 -36.67 -32.17
CA LEU A 67 -21.13 -36.69 -31.55
C LEU A 67 -21.02 -36.26 -30.08
N PRO A 68 -22.09 -35.70 -29.47
CA PRO A 68 -22.11 -35.37 -28.05
C PRO A 68 -21.71 -36.56 -27.17
N ASP A 69 -20.73 -36.35 -26.31
CA ASP A 69 -20.31 -37.31 -25.27
C ASP A 69 -21.26 -37.28 -24.08
N ARG A 70 -21.92 -36.14 -23.85
CA ARG A 70 -22.89 -35.96 -22.77
C ARG A 70 -24.05 -35.09 -23.25
N VAL A 71 -25.27 -35.51 -22.92
CA VAL A 71 -26.49 -34.73 -23.11
C VAL A 71 -27.24 -34.65 -21.78
N VAL A 72 -27.67 -33.46 -21.38
CA VAL A 72 -28.38 -33.20 -20.13
C VAL A 72 -29.55 -32.25 -20.36
N ASP A 73 -30.76 -32.74 -20.15
CA ASP A 73 -31.95 -31.89 -20.08
C ASP A 73 -31.97 -31.18 -18.73
N TYR A 74 -31.77 -29.87 -18.75
CA TYR A 74 -31.66 -29.08 -17.52
C TYR A 74 -32.11 -27.65 -17.74
N ARG A 75 -32.93 -27.14 -16.81
CA ARG A 75 -33.46 -25.76 -16.81
C ARG A 75 -34.06 -25.36 -18.16
N GLY A 76 -34.84 -26.26 -18.76
CA GLY A 76 -35.56 -26.02 -20.02
C GLY A 76 -34.67 -26.02 -21.27
N MET A 77 -33.45 -26.55 -21.18
CA MET A 77 -32.49 -26.67 -22.29
C MET A 77 -32.01 -28.11 -22.41
N THR A 78 -31.75 -28.56 -23.63
CA THR A 78 -31.07 -29.81 -23.93
C THR A 78 -29.59 -29.50 -24.13
N ASN A 79 -28.82 -29.60 -23.04
CA ASN A 79 -27.41 -29.24 -23.02
C ASN A 79 -26.57 -30.39 -23.60
N CYS A 80 -25.94 -30.16 -24.75
CA CYS A 80 -25.05 -31.12 -25.40
C CYS A 80 -23.59 -30.70 -25.18
N PHE A 81 -22.73 -31.68 -24.92
CA PHE A 81 -21.29 -31.47 -24.71
C PHE A 81 -20.48 -32.47 -25.53
N VAL A 82 -19.49 -31.95 -26.28
CA VAL A 82 -18.43 -32.72 -26.93
C VAL A 82 -17.13 -32.47 -26.20
N ARG A 83 -16.40 -33.54 -25.87
CA ARG A 83 -15.11 -33.50 -25.16
C ARG A 83 -14.01 -33.86 -26.14
N LEU A 84 -13.27 -32.84 -26.58
CA LEU A 84 -12.12 -32.98 -27.46
C LEU A 84 -10.86 -33.18 -26.62
N GLU A 85 -10.02 -34.13 -27.03
CA GLU A 85 -8.78 -34.53 -26.36
C GLU A 85 -7.68 -34.73 -27.40
N ASN A 86 -6.41 -34.71 -26.98
CA ASN A 86 -5.23 -34.83 -27.85
C ASN A 86 -5.17 -33.75 -28.95
N LEU A 87 -5.67 -32.55 -28.64
CA LEU A 87 -5.51 -31.38 -29.49
C LEU A 87 -4.06 -30.88 -29.45
N ALA A 88 -3.62 -30.24 -30.52
CA ALA A 88 -2.35 -29.55 -30.56
C ALA A 88 -2.39 -28.33 -29.62
N PRO A 89 -1.36 -28.10 -28.79
CA PRO A 89 -1.23 -26.90 -27.98
C PRO A 89 -1.12 -25.62 -28.82
N ASP A 90 -1.50 -24.50 -28.22
CA ASP A 90 -1.43 -23.16 -28.80
C ASP A 90 -1.95 -23.08 -30.26
N THR A 91 -3.05 -23.79 -30.54
CA THR A 91 -3.56 -24.01 -31.90
C THR A 91 -5.00 -23.53 -32.01
N ALA A 92 -5.29 -22.79 -33.08
CA ALA A 92 -6.65 -22.41 -33.42
C ALA A 92 -7.42 -23.59 -34.02
N TYR A 93 -8.62 -23.85 -33.48
CA TYR A 93 -9.55 -24.85 -33.98
C TYR A 93 -10.87 -24.19 -34.36
N TYR A 94 -11.22 -24.30 -35.63
CA TYR A 94 -12.47 -23.83 -36.19
C TYR A 94 -13.49 -24.95 -36.16
N PHE A 95 -14.75 -24.62 -35.88
CA PHE A 95 -15.81 -25.61 -35.81
C PHE A 95 -17.19 -25.05 -36.19
N VAL A 96 -18.07 -25.97 -36.55
CA VAL A 96 -19.51 -25.76 -36.73
C VAL A 96 -20.27 -26.88 -36.03
N ILE A 97 -21.46 -26.57 -35.51
CA ILE A 97 -22.42 -27.59 -35.07
C ILE A 97 -23.35 -27.89 -36.25
N CYS A 98 -23.48 -29.17 -36.60
CA CYS A 98 -24.36 -29.65 -37.67
C CYS A 98 -25.44 -30.53 -37.08
N ASP A 99 -26.64 -30.48 -37.64
CA ASP A 99 -27.74 -31.38 -37.29
C ASP A 99 -28.58 -31.71 -38.54
N SER A 100 -29.72 -32.38 -38.36
CA SER A 100 -30.62 -32.72 -39.45
C SER A 100 -31.28 -31.50 -40.14
N GLU A 101 -31.21 -30.32 -39.55
CA GLU A 101 -31.79 -29.08 -40.08
C GLU A 101 -30.75 -28.25 -40.84
N GLY A 102 -29.47 -28.30 -40.49
CA GLY A 102 -28.43 -27.67 -41.30
C GLY A 102 -27.07 -27.55 -40.63
N VAL A 103 -26.33 -26.50 -41.00
CA VAL A 103 -25.00 -26.17 -40.45
C VAL A 103 -25.10 -24.85 -39.69
N GLY A 104 -24.65 -24.83 -38.43
CA GLY A 104 -24.66 -23.67 -37.56
C GLY A 104 -23.67 -22.58 -37.99
N GLN A 105 -23.46 -21.61 -37.10
CA GLN A 105 -22.44 -20.58 -37.29
C GLN A 105 -21.02 -21.15 -37.16
N ARG A 106 -20.07 -20.55 -37.89
CA ARG A 106 -18.64 -20.86 -37.76
C ARG A 106 -18.11 -20.17 -36.51
N LEU A 107 -17.56 -20.96 -35.60
CA LEU A 107 -16.91 -20.51 -34.37
C LEU A 107 -15.49 -21.06 -34.32
N TRP A 108 -14.68 -20.52 -33.42
CA TRP A 108 -13.36 -21.07 -33.18
C TRP A 108 -12.84 -20.79 -31.77
N PHE A 109 -11.87 -21.58 -31.35
CA PHE A 109 -11.15 -21.41 -30.08
C PHE A 109 -9.66 -21.67 -30.26
N ARG A 110 -8.85 -21.26 -29.27
CA ARG A 110 -7.42 -21.56 -29.21
C ARG A 110 -7.13 -22.40 -27.97
N THR A 111 -6.41 -23.50 -28.13
CA THR A 111 -5.89 -24.29 -27.00
C THR A 111 -4.81 -23.51 -26.24
N GLY A 112 -4.62 -23.82 -24.96
CA GLY A 112 -3.53 -23.24 -24.17
C GLY A 112 -2.15 -23.68 -24.68
N PRO A 113 -1.08 -22.94 -24.35
CA PRO A 113 0.28 -23.37 -24.67
C PRO A 113 0.72 -24.53 -23.76
N ALA A 114 1.58 -25.40 -24.28
CA ALA A 114 2.17 -26.52 -23.54
C ALA A 114 3.50 -26.17 -22.86
N THR A 115 3.96 -24.94 -22.97
CA THR A 115 5.19 -24.42 -22.36
C THR A 115 4.89 -23.13 -21.63
N ALA A 116 5.76 -22.72 -20.71
CA ALA A 116 5.68 -21.47 -19.94
C ALA A 116 5.74 -20.23 -20.85
N MET A 117 4.59 -19.86 -21.41
CA MET A 117 4.36 -18.71 -22.27
C MET A 117 3.38 -17.75 -21.63
N PRO A 118 3.55 -16.44 -21.82
CA PRO A 118 2.58 -15.46 -21.35
C PRO A 118 1.18 -15.69 -21.92
N PHE A 119 0.16 -15.35 -21.13
CA PHE A 119 -1.23 -15.33 -21.58
C PHE A 119 -2.05 -14.32 -20.75
N THR A 120 -3.25 -14.01 -21.21
CA THR A 120 -4.19 -13.15 -20.46
C THR A 120 -5.46 -13.93 -20.10
N PHE A 121 -6.08 -13.60 -18.97
CA PHE A 121 -7.39 -14.13 -18.60
C PHE A 121 -8.24 -13.06 -17.90
N ILE A 122 -9.54 -13.33 -17.79
CA ILE A 122 -10.47 -12.45 -17.07
C ILE A 122 -10.96 -13.17 -15.81
N ALA A 123 -11.07 -12.45 -14.69
CA ALA A 123 -11.65 -12.97 -13.45
C ALA A 123 -12.74 -12.04 -12.90
N GLY A 124 -13.89 -12.59 -12.53
CA GLY A 124 -15.00 -11.84 -11.95
C GLY A 124 -16.23 -12.71 -11.73
N GLY A 125 -17.32 -12.16 -11.18
CA GLY A 125 -18.53 -12.94 -10.88
C GLY A 125 -19.71 -12.05 -10.52
N ASP A 126 -20.82 -12.67 -10.12
CA ASP A 126 -22.01 -11.96 -9.63
C ASP A 126 -22.67 -11.11 -10.71
N SER A 127 -23.10 -11.74 -11.80
CA SER A 127 -23.72 -11.05 -12.96
C SER A 127 -25.25 -11.03 -12.94
N ARG A 128 -25.84 -11.86 -12.08
CA ARG A 128 -27.26 -12.19 -11.92
C ARG A 128 -28.31 -11.16 -12.38
N THR A 129 -28.46 -10.03 -11.68
CA THR A 129 -29.76 -9.34 -11.64
C THR A 129 -29.90 -8.15 -12.60
N ASN A 130 -28.81 -7.55 -13.05
CA ASN A 130 -28.86 -6.45 -14.01
C ASN A 130 -28.30 -6.88 -15.37
N PRO A 131 -29.15 -7.09 -16.40
CA PRO A 131 -28.71 -7.52 -17.72
C PRO A 131 -27.80 -6.50 -18.42
N GLU A 132 -28.01 -5.20 -18.23
CA GLU A 132 -27.27 -4.18 -18.99
C GLU A 132 -25.76 -4.14 -18.64
N PRO A 133 -25.33 -4.03 -17.37
CA PRO A 133 -23.93 -4.19 -17.00
C PRO A 133 -23.37 -5.56 -17.39
N ARG A 134 -24.14 -6.64 -17.24
CA ARG A 134 -23.72 -7.98 -17.67
C ARG A 134 -23.37 -8.02 -19.16
N ARG A 135 -24.27 -7.50 -20.01
CA ARG A 135 -24.06 -7.40 -21.46
C ARG A 135 -22.85 -6.51 -21.81
N ARG A 136 -22.66 -5.39 -21.09
CA ARG A 136 -21.48 -4.52 -21.25
C ARG A 136 -20.19 -5.27 -20.93
N GLY A 137 -20.11 -5.97 -19.79
CA GLY A 137 -18.98 -6.80 -19.43
C GLY A 137 -18.70 -7.89 -20.47
N ASN A 138 -19.74 -8.59 -20.94
CA ASN A 138 -19.58 -9.65 -21.94
C ASN A 138 -19.01 -9.12 -23.27
N LYS A 139 -19.47 -7.95 -23.74
CA LYS A 139 -18.89 -7.29 -24.92
C LYS A 139 -17.43 -6.92 -24.72
N LEU A 140 -17.02 -6.54 -23.52
CA LEU A 140 -15.61 -6.25 -23.22
C LEU A 140 -14.75 -7.53 -23.22
N VAL A 141 -15.28 -8.69 -22.79
CA VAL A 141 -14.60 -9.99 -22.94
C VAL A 141 -14.29 -10.25 -24.42
N ALA A 142 -15.27 -10.04 -25.31
CA ALA A 142 -15.11 -10.21 -26.75
C ALA A 142 -14.01 -9.33 -27.35
N LYS A 143 -13.77 -8.15 -26.77
CA LYS A 143 -12.75 -7.19 -27.21
C LYS A 143 -11.37 -7.49 -26.62
N LEU A 144 -11.30 -8.00 -25.39
CA LEU A 144 -10.04 -8.30 -24.69
C LEU A 144 -9.41 -9.65 -25.08
N ARG A 145 -10.18 -10.55 -25.69
CA ARG A 145 -9.71 -11.84 -26.22
C ARG A 145 -8.88 -12.70 -25.26
N PRO A 146 -9.34 -12.93 -24.01
CA PRO A 146 -8.59 -13.70 -23.03
C PRO A 146 -8.37 -15.16 -23.48
N LEU A 147 -7.48 -15.89 -22.81
CA LEU A 147 -7.41 -17.35 -22.94
C LEU A 147 -8.66 -18.01 -22.34
N PHE A 148 -9.18 -17.49 -21.22
CA PHE A 148 -10.40 -17.95 -20.56
C PHE A 148 -11.01 -16.88 -19.64
N VAL A 149 -12.23 -17.16 -19.15
CA VAL A 149 -12.91 -16.40 -18.09
C VAL A 149 -13.06 -17.27 -16.84
N LEU A 150 -12.43 -16.86 -15.74
CA LEU A 150 -12.63 -17.40 -14.40
C LEU A 150 -13.85 -16.72 -13.77
N PHE A 151 -14.97 -17.45 -13.69
CA PHE A 151 -16.25 -16.90 -13.28
C PHE A 151 -16.64 -17.34 -11.85
N GLY A 152 -16.62 -16.38 -10.92
CA GLY A 152 -16.69 -16.56 -9.46
C GLY A 152 -18.05 -16.89 -8.86
N GLY A 153 -19.01 -17.41 -9.63
CA GLY A 153 -20.36 -17.78 -9.16
C GLY A 153 -21.42 -16.68 -9.30
N ASP A 154 -22.65 -16.99 -8.90
CA ASP A 154 -23.82 -16.11 -8.95
C ASP A 154 -24.15 -15.62 -10.37
N TYR A 155 -24.48 -16.59 -11.23
CA TYR A 155 -24.80 -16.38 -12.64
C TYR A 155 -26.20 -15.80 -12.80
N THR A 156 -27.15 -16.31 -12.02
CA THR A 156 -28.58 -15.99 -12.11
C THR A 156 -29.13 -15.60 -10.74
N GLY A 157 -30.35 -15.05 -10.69
CA GLY A 157 -31.01 -14.70 -9.43
C GLY A 157 -31.58 -15.92 -8.70
N SER A 158 -32.51 -16.64 -9.32
CA SER A 158 -33.16 -17.82 -8.71
C SER A 158 -32.86 -19.13 -9.44
N GLY A 159 -31.99 -19.09 -10.46
CA GLY A 159 -31.67 -20.26 -11.28
C GLY A 159 -32.85 -20.80 -12.07
N THR A 160 -33.88 -20.02 -12.36
CA THR A 160 -35.04 -20.49 -13.13
C THR A 160 -34.65 -20.85 -14.58
N PRO A 161 -35.43 -21.70 -15.29
CA PRO A 161 -35.23 -21.95 -16.72
C PRO A 161 -35.11 -20.68 -17.57
N ALA A 162 -35.95 -19.68 -17.31
CA ALA A 162 -35.93 -18.42 -18.04
C ALA A 162 -34.64 -17.62 -17.80
N GLU A 163 -34.21 -17.51 -16.53
CA GLU A 163 -32.96 -16.79 -16.19
C GLU A 163 -31.73 -17.46 -16.80
N TRP A 164 -31.64 -18.80 -16.79
CA TRP A 164 -30.51 -19.51 -17.40
C TRP A 164 -30.46 -19.34 -18.91
N LYS A 165 -31.63 -19.38 -19.57
CA LYS A 165 -31.73 -19.10 -21.00
C LYS A 165 -31.30 -17.68 -21.33
N GLU A 166 -31.80 -16.68 -20.59
CA GLU A 166 -31.41 -15.27 -20.77
C GLU A 166 -29.90 -15.08 -20.53
N TRP A 167 -29.37 -15.66 -19.46
CA TRP A 167 -27.95 -15.52 -19.12
C TRP A 167 -27.05 -16.10 -20.20
N LEU A 168 -27.36 -17.30 -20.71
CA LEU A 168 -26.59 -17.92 -21.79
C LEU A 168 -26.74 -17.19 -23.13
N GLN A 169 -27.89 -16.56 -23.39
CA GLN A 169 -28.07 -15.67 -24.54
C GLN A 169 -27.19 -14.42 -24.41
N ASP A 170 -27.17 -13.78 -23.25
CA ASP A 170 -26.28 -12.65 -22.96
C ASP A 170 -24.80 -13.08 -23.04
N TRP A 171 -24.47 -14.30 -22.63
CA TRP A 171 -23.11 -14.85 -22.71
C TRP A 171 -22.59 -14.92 -24.15
N GLN A 172 -23.47 -15.06 -25.15
CA GLN A 172 -23.05 -15.04 -26.56
C GLN A 172 -22.41 -13.71 -26.98
N LEU A 173 -22.64 -12.62 -26.24
CA LEU A 173 -21.97 -11.34 -26.46
C LEU A 173 -20.46 -11.38 -26.13
N THR A 174 -19.97 -12.46 -25.53
CA THR A 174 -18.53 -12.71 -25.34
C THR A 174 -17.84 -13.18 -26.61
N ILE A 175 -18.59 -13.59 -27.65
CA ILE A 175 -18.03 -14.04 -28.92
C ILE A 175 -17.46 -12.83 -29.67
N SER A 176 -16.18 -12.91 -30.05
CA SER A 176 -15.52 -11.87 -30.84
C SER A 176 -16.09 -11.79 -32.26
N ALA A 177 -15.91 -10.65 -32.92
CA ALA A 177 -16.44 -10.39 -34.26
C ALA A 177 -16.00 -11.42 -35.33
N ASP A 178 -14.84 -12.05 -35.13
CA ASP A 178 -14.27 -13.12 -35.97
C ASP A 178 -14.71 -14.53 -35.55
N GLY A 179 -15.67 -14.66 -34.63
CA GLY A 179 -16.21 -15.92 -34.15
C GLY A 179 -15.39 -16.62 -33.05
N ARG A 180 -14.40 -15.95 -32.45
CA ARG A 180 -13.63 -16.52 -31.32
C ARG A 180 -14.54 -16.61 -30.09
N ILE A 181 -14.62 -17.81 -29.48
CA ILE A 181 -15.33 -18.06 -28.23
C ILE A 181 -14.34 -18.48 -27.12
N TYR A 182 -14.68 -18.17 -25.87
CA TYR A 182 -13.79 -18.29 -24.72
C TYR A 182 -14.29 -19.33 -23.72
N PRO A 183 -13.40 -20.20 -23.21
CA PRO A 183 -13.72 -21.12 -22.12
C PRO A 183 -14.06 -20.41 -20.82
N ILE A 184 -15.01 -20.98 -20.09
CA ILE A 184 -15.38 -20.54 -18.75
C ILE A 184 -14.92 -21.57 -17.70
N ILE A 185 -14.21 -21.08 -16.69
CA ILE A 185 -13.92 -21.82 -15.46
C ILE A 185 -15.01 -21.43 -14.46
N ALA A 186 -15.95 -22.34 -14.21
CA ALA A 186 -17.17 -22.04 -13.46
C ALA A 186 -17.02 -22.37 -11.97
N SER A 187 -17.12 -21.37 -11.09
CA SER A 187 -17.28 -21.54 -9.65
C SER A 187 -18.75 -21.61 -9.24
N HIS A 188 -19.07 -22.27 -8.12
CA HIS A 188 -20.42 -22.38 -7.58
C HIS A 188 -20.68 -21.29 -6.54
N GLY A 189 -21.69 -20.44 -6.79
CA GLY A 189 -22.11 -19.38 -5.88
C GLY A 189 -23.35 -19.72 -5.07
N ASN A 190 -23.76 -18.82 -4.17
CA ASN A 190 -24.89 -19.11 -3.30
C ASN A 190 -26.25 -19.08 -3.99
N HIS A 191 -26.36 -18.40 -5.14
CA HIS A 191 -27.56 -18.42 -5.95
C HIS A 191 -27.72 -19.72 -6.77
N GLU A 192 -26.67 -20.56 -6.85
CA GLU A 192 -26.73 -21.88 -7.49
C GLU A 192 -27.17 -23.00 -6.50
N ASN A 193 -27.34 -22.69 -5.22
CA ASN A 193 -27.63 -23.66 -4.14
C ASN A 193 -28.92 -24.45 -4.27
N ALA A 194 -29.82 -24.08 -5.18
CA ALA A 194 -31.00 -24.89 -5.49
C ALA A 194 -30.63 -26.28 -6.04
N ASP A 195 -29.44 -26.42 -6.62
CA ASP A 195 -28.89 -27.68 -7.12
C ASP A 195 -27.37 -27.64 -7.07
N LEU A 196 -26.75 -28.38 -6.15
CA LEU A 196 -25.29 -28.36 -5.96
C LEU A 196 -24.49 -28.89 -7.15
N GLN A 197 -25.15 -29.56 -8.11
CA GLN A 197 -24.52 -30.04 -9.34
C GLN A 197 -24.83 -29.14 -10.55
N MET A 198 -25.43 -27.96 -10.32
CA MET A 198 -25.87 -27.05 -11.38
C MET A 198 -24.74 -26.72 -12.35
N MET A 199 -23.54 -26.40 -11.86
CA MET A 199 -22.40 -26.07 -12.70
C MET A 199 -21.95 -27.24 -13.58
N SER A 200 -22.00 -28.49 -13.09
CA SER A 200 -21.71 -29.66 -13.93
C SER A 200 -22.77 -29.90 -15.01
N LYS A 201 -24.03 -29.56 -14.75
CA LYS A 201 -25.12 -29.75 -15.73
C LYS A 201 -25.12 -28.68 -16.81
N VAL A 202 -24.70 -27.46 -16.47
CA VAL A 202 -24.64 -26.33 -17.41
C VAL A 202 -23.29 -26.26 -18.14
N PHE A 203 -22.17 -26.52 -17.47
CA PHE A 203 -20.83 -26.31 -18.02
C PHE A 203 -19.96 -27.58 -18.12
N ASP A 204 -20.48 -28.75 -17.76
CA ASP A 204 -19.76 -30.04 -17.80
C ASP A 204 -18.44 -30.07 -17.01
N THR A 205 -18.37 -29.32 -15.91
CA THR A 205 -17.22 -29.22 -15.00
C THR A 205 -16.67 -30.59 -14.53
N PRO A 206 -15.35 -30.69 -14.25
CA PRO A 206 -14.67 -31.95 -14.00
C PRO A 206 -15.17 -32.67 -12.74
N HIS A 207 -15.44 -31.93 -11.67
CA HIS A 207 -15.87 -32.48 -10.39
C HIS A 207 -17.35 -32.21 -10.13
N PRO A 208 -18.16 -33.19 -9.69
CA PRO A 208 -19.60 -33.01 -9.43
C PRO A 208 -19.92 -32.04 -8.29
N ASP A 209 -19.03 -31.88 -7.31
CA ASP A 209 -19.16 -30.93 -6.20
C ASP A 209 -18.44 -29.57 -6.46
N GLN A 210 -17.90 -29.41 -7.68
CA GLN A 210 -17.43 -28.13 -8.27
C GLN A 210 -16.12 -27.53 -7.74
N TYR A 211 -15.36 -28.28 -6.94
CA TYR A 211 -13.95 -27.97 -6.67
C TYR A 211 -13.03 -28.77 -7.57
N TYR A 212 -12.04 -28.11 -8.16
CA TYR A 212 -11.11 -28.70 -9.14
C TYR A 212 -9.94 -27.75 -9.40
N SER A 213 -8.91 -28.21 -10.13
CA SER A 213 -7.77 -27.39 -10.50
C SER A 213 -7.36 -27.58 -11.96
N PHE A 214 -6.77 -26.53 -12.54
CA PHE A 214 -6.19 -26.56 -13.89
C PHE A 214 -4.83 -25.87 -13.88
N GLY A 215 -3.87 -26.48 -14.56
CA GLY A 215 -2.58 -25.89 -14.91
C GLY A 215 -2.62 -25.24 -16.29
N PHE A 216 -1.92 -24.15 -16.47
CA PHE A 216 -1.83 -23.40 -17.73
C PHE A 216 -0.36 -23.14 -18.05
N ALA A 217 0.00 -23.30 -19.33
CA ALA A 217 1.33 -22.97 -19.83
C ALA A 217 2.44 -23.70 -19.03
N ASP A 218 2.35 -25.03 -18.94
CA ASP A 218 3.29 -25.87 -18.17
C ASP A 218 3.40 -25.48 -16.69
N ASP A 219 2.25 -25.29 -16.04
CA ASP A 219 2.17 -24.82 -14.65
C ASP A 219 2.91 -23.49 -14.37
N LEU A 220 3.11 -22.65 -15.41
CA LEU A 220 3.38 -21.22 -15.21
C LEU A 220 2.29 -20.60 -14.32
N MET A 221 1.05 -21.03 -14.47
CA MET A 221 0.02 -20.73 -13.47
C MET A 221 -0.87 -21.94 -13.23
N ARG A 222 -1.19 -22.19 -11.95
CA ARG A 222 -2.20 -23.14 -11.54
C ARG A 222 -3.30 -22.47 -10.73
N ILE A 223 -4.54 -22.80 -11.09
CA ILE A 223 -5.74 -22.29 -10.42
C ILE A 223 -6.43 -23.42 -9.65
N TRP A 224 -6.74 -23.18 -8.38
CA TRP A 224 -7.63 -24.02 -7.57
C TRP A 224 -8.98 -23.32 -7.40
N VAL A 225 -10.03 -23.96 -7.93
CA VAL A 225 -11.42 -23.52 -7.75
C VAL A 225 -12.02 -24.27 -6.57
N LEU A 226 -12.56 -23.54 -5.59
CA LEU A 226 -13.19 -24.12 -4.39
C LEU A 226 -14.67 -23.75 -4.30
N ASN A 227 -15.45 -24.65 -3.70
CA ASN A 227 -16.87 -24.45 -3.47
C ASN A 227 -17.12 -24.05 -2.00
N THR A 228 -17.44 -22.77 -1.77
CA THR A 228 -17.73 -22.24 -0.43
C THR A 228 -19.08 -22.71 0.11
N GLU A 229 -19.99 -23.11 -0.77
CA GLU A 229 -21.37 -23.43 -0.38
C GLU A 229 -21.50 -24.82 0.22
N LEU A 230 -20.51 -25.70 0.03
CA LEU A 230 -20.50 -27.02 0.67
C LEU A 230 -20.60 -26.92 2.19
N ALA A 231 -19.96 -25.94 2.82
CA ALA A 231 -20.05 -25.73 4.27
C ALA A 231 -21.48 -25.41 4.76
N TYR A 232 -22.34 -24.91 3.88
CA TYR A 232 -23.72 -24.50 4.21
C TYR A 232 -24.76 -25.52 3.74
N LYS A 233 -24.51 -26.21 2.62
CA LYS A 233 -25.49 -27.07 1.95
C LYS A 233 -25.13 -28.55 1.94
N ALA A 234 -23.85 -28.89 2.08
CA ALA A 234 -23.35 -30.26 2.09
C ALA A 234 -22.13 -30.42 3.03
N PRO A 235 -22.27 -30.13 4.34
CA PRO A 235 -21.14 -30.09 5.27
C PRO A 235 -20.38 -31.44 5.36
N ALA A 236 -21.05 -32.56 5.06
CA ALA A 236 -20.42 -33.88 5.01
C ALA A 236 -19.36 -34.02 3.89
N VAL A 237 -19.38 -33.16 2.87
CA VAL A 237 -18.42 -33.17 1.74
C VAL A 237 -17.21 -32.28 2.03
N VAL A 238 -17.29 -31.37 3.01
CA VAL A 238 -16.20 -30.43 3.33
C VAL A 238 -14.87 -31.13 3.65
N PRO A 239 -14.82 -32.23 4.43
CA PRO A 239 -13.57 -32.93 4.68
C PRO A 239 -12.92 -33.49 3.40
N ALA A 240 -13.72 -33.90 2.41
CA ALA A 240 -13.22 -34.40 1.13
C ALA A 240 -12.60 -33.28 0.29
N GLN A 241 -13.25 -32.10 0.22
CA GLN A 241 -12.67 -30.92 -0.44
C GLN A 241 -11.37 -30.49 0.24
N GLN A 242 -11.33 -30.49 1.57
CA GLN A 242 -10.13 -30.11 2.33
C GLN A 242 -8.97 -31.07 2.05
N ALA A 243 -9.19 -32.38 2.16
CA ALA A 243 -8.16 -33.39 1.90
C ALA A 243 -7.67 -33.35 0.44
N TRP A 244 -8.59 -33.13 -0.51
CA TRP A 244 -8.23 -32.94 -1.92
C TRP A 244 -7.35 -31.70 -2.12
N LEU A 245 -7.71 -30.57 -1.49
CA LEU A 245 -6.97 -29.31 -1.61
C LEU A 245 -5.55 -29.44 -1.07
N GLU A 246 -5.38 -30.01 0.12
CA GLU A 246 -4.06 -30.24 0.75
C GLU A 246 -3.17 -31.13 -0.13
N ALA A 247 -3.72 -32.23 -0.64
CA ALA A 247 -2.99 -33.14 -1.53
C ALA A 247 -2.63 -32.48 -2.87
N ASN A 248 -3.56 -31.73 -3.46
CA ASN A 248 -3.36 -31.15 -4.79
C ASN A 248 -2.44 -29.92 -4.78
N LEU A 249 -2.46 -29.10 -3.71
CA LEU A 249 -1.47 -28.04 -3.50
C LEU A 249 -0.07 -28.64 -3.39
N SER A 250 0.09 -29.67 -2.56
CA SER A 250 1.38 -30.35 -2.36
C SER A 250 1.90 -31.00 -3.65
N GLN A 251 1.00 -31.61 -4.44
CA GLN A 251 1.34 -32.25 -5.71
C GLN A 251 1.88 -31.25 -6.75
N HIS A 252 1.44 -30.00 -6.69
CA HIS A 252 1.80 -28.94 -7.64
C HIS A 252 2.52 -27.77 -6.94
N ALA A 253 3.34 -28.10 -5.95
CA ALA A 253 4.10 -27.11 -5.18
C ALA A 253 5.08 -26.30 -6.05
N ASP A 254 5.48 -26.83 -7.20
CA ASP A 254 6.44 -26.21 -8.13
C ASP A 254 5.78 -25.29 -9.18
N ALA A 255 4.45 -25.12 -9.16
CA ALA A 255 3.78 -24.16 -10.04
C ALA A 255 4.31 -22.74 -9.78
N THR A 256 4.56 -21.98 -10.85
CA THR A 256 5.20 -20.65 -10.76
C THR A 256 4.27 -19.63 -10.11
N TRP A 257 3.04 -19.51 -10.62
CA TRP A 257 1.98 -18.70 -10.04
C TRP A 257 0.86 -19.59 -9.51
N LYS A 258 0.47 -19.36 -8.25
CA LYS A 258 -0.58 -20.14 -7.58
C LYS A 258 -1.77 -19.27 -7.23
N LEU A 259 -2.94 -19.62 -7.76
CA LEU A 259 -4.18 -18.86 -7.59
C LEU A 259 -5.27 -19.69 -6.93
N ALA A 260 -5.90 -19.18 -5.87
CA ALA A 260 -7.13 -19.73 -5.32
C ALA A 260 -8.34 -18.89 -5.73
N SER A 261 -9.43 -19.54 -6.16
CA SER A 261 -10.67 -18.87 -6.58
C SER A 261 -11.87 -19.49 -5.89
N TYR A 262 -12.70 -18.66 -5.28
CA TYR A 262 -13.92 -19.12 -4.61
C TYR A 262 -14.94 -17.98 -4.43
N HIS A 263 -16.19 -18.35 -4.20
CA HIS A 263 -17.29 -17.39 -4.25
C HIS A 263 -17.34 -16.45 -3.04
N ARG A 264 -17.56 -16.98 -1.82
CA ARG A 264 -17.71 -16.13 -0.61
C ARG A 264 -16.37 -15.70 -0.03
N PRO A 265 -16.17 -14.39 0.23
CA PRO A 265 -14.89 -13.88 0.71
C PRO A 265 -14.56 -14.33 2.14
N MET A 266 -13.28 -14.34 2.48
CA MET A 266 -12.79 -14.48 3.85
C MET A 266 -13.08 -13.23 4.67
N ARG A 267 -12.78 -12.05 4.10
CA ARG A 267 -12.97 -10.73 4.71
C ARG A 267 -13.68 -9.82 3.70
N PRO A 268 -15.01 -9.66 3.77
CA PRO A 268 -15.74 -8.74 2.91
C PRO A 268 -15.43 -7.28 3.23
N HIS A 269 -15.55 -6.41 2.23
CA HIS A 269 -15.33 -4.95 2.38
C HIS A 269 -16.64 -4.16 2.39
N THR A 270 -17.69 -4.75 2.99
CA THR A 270 -18.92 -4.04 3.32
C THR A 270 -19.46 -4.44 4.68
N THR A 271 -20.00 -3.48 5.41
CA THR A 271 -20.66 -3.69 6.71
C THR A 271 -21.90 -4.60 6.62
N THR A 272 -22.40 -4.84 5.41
CA THR A 272 -23.62 -5.62 5.16
C THR A 272 -23.38 -7.13 4.98
N LYS A 273 -22.13 -7.59 4.98
CA LYS A 273 -21.76 -8.99 4.80
C LYS A 273 -21.02 -9.50 6.04
N ALA A 274 -21.24 -10.78 6.36
CA ALA A 274 -20.62 -11.39 7.52
C ALA A 274 -19.23 -11.97 7.19
N GLU A 275 -18.35 -11.88 8.18
CA GLU A 275 -16.99 -12.41 8.14
C GLU A 275 -16.91 -13.93 7.90
N GLY A 276 -15.92 -14.33 7.10
CA GLY A 276 -15.69 -15.71 6.69
C GLY A 276 -14.86 -16.54 7.65
N LEU A 277 -15.07 -16.44 8.97
CA LEU A 277 -14.19 -17.04 9.99
C LEU A 277 -13.92 -18.55 9.81
N LYS A 278 -14.93 -19.32 9.38
CA LYS A 278 -14.75 -20.75 9.09
C LYS A 278 -13.86 -21.02 7.89
N ARG A 279 -13.91 -20.15 6.87
CA ARG A 279 -13.06 -20.24 5.67
C ARG A 279 -11.62 -19.84 6.02
N ILE A 280 -11.45 -18.80 6.82
CA ILE A 280 -10.13 -18.37 7.32
C ILE A 280 -9.47 -19.53 8.08
N ALA A 281 -10.19 -20.13 9.04
CA ALA A 281 -9.70 -21.26 9.81
C ALA A 281 -9.36 -22.49 8.95
N ALA A 282 -10.07 -22.70 7.84
CA ALA A 282 -9.86 -23.86 6.97
C ALA A 282 -8.71 -23.67 5.96
N TRP A 283 -8.57 -22.48 5.38
CA TRP A 283 -7.75 -22.29 4.18
C TRP A 283 -6.65 -21.24 4.32
N ALA A 284 -6.79 -20.22 5.16
CA ALA A 284 -5.87 -19.08 5.12
C ALA A 284 -4.43 -19.50 5.44
N GLN A 285 -4.21 -20.29 6.50
CA GLN A 285 -2.88 -20.78 6.85
C GLN A 285 -2.34 -21.75 5.80
N LEU A 286 -3.18 -22.67 5.30
CA LEU A 286 -2.80 -23.61 4.24
C LEU A 286 -2.35 -22.86 2.97
N PHE A 287 -3.09 -21.83 2.56
CA PHE A 287 -2.73 -21.02 1.40
C PHE A 287 -1.39 -20.31 1.58
N TYR A 288 -1.14 -19.75 2.77
CA TYR A 288 0.14 -19.13 3.07
C TYR A 288 1.29 -20.15 3.05
N ASP A 289 1.13 -21.29 3.72
CA ASP A 289 2.16 -22.33 3.82
C ASP A 289 2.49 -22.96 2.46
N GLN A 290 1.53 -22.98 1.53
CA GLN A 290 1.69 -23.52 0.17
C GLN A 290 2.09 -22.44 -0.84
N GLY A 291 2.23 -21.18 -0.42
CA GLY A 291 2.66 -20.05 -1.25
C GLY A 291 1.64 -19.66 -2.32
N ILE A 292 0.35 -19.60 -1.98
CA ILE A 292 -0.65 -18.98 -2.87
C ILE A 292 -0.31 -17.50 -3.06
N ASP A 293 -0.16 -17.05 -4.30
CA ASP A 293 0.16 -15.66 -4.63
C ASP A 293 -1.09 -14.78 -4.67
N LEU A 294 -2.16 -15.31 -5.26
CA LEU A 294 -3.37 -14.55 -5.57
C LEU A 294 -4.64 -15.30 -5.16
N VAL A 295 -5.55 -14.58 -4.53
CA VAL A 295 -6.87 -15.05 -4.17
C VAL A 295 -7.93 -14.19 -4.86
N VAL A 296 -8.85 -14.83 -5.59
CA VAL A 296 -9.95 -14.17 -6.28
C VAL A 296 -11.27 -14.52 -5.59
N GLU A 297 -11.98 -13.50 -5.12
CA GLU A 297 -13.25 -13.63 -4.38
C GLU A 297 -14.43 -12.93 -5.09
N SER A 298 -15.66 -13.23 -4.65
CA SER A 298 -16.95 -12.76 -5.22
C SER A 298 -17.98 -12.39 -4.12
N ASP A 299 -19.31 -12.52 -4.33
CA ASP A 299 -20.44 -12.42 -3.36
C ASP A 299 -20.78 -11.02 -2.81
N THR A 300 -19.82 -10.10 -2.69
CA THR A 300 -20.05 -8.79 -2.07
C THR A 300 -20.53 -7.71 -3.06
N HIS A 301 -20.34 -7.90 -4.36
CA HIS A 301 -20.65 -6.93 -5.42
C HIS A 301 -19.93 -5.58 -5.24
N MET A 302 -18.63 -5.62 -5.06
CA MET A 302 -17.79 -4.42 -5.02
C MET A 302 -16.42 -4.76 -5.63
N VAL A 303 -15.48 -3.82 -5.61
CA VAL A 303 -14.08 -4.10 -5.96
C VAL A 303 -13.17 -3.90 -4.76
N LYS A 304 -12.29 -4.87 -4.52
CA LYS A 304 -11.13 -4.71 -3.64
C LYS A 304 -9.81 -5.16 -4.25
N ARG A 305 -8.73 -4.64 -3.67
CA ARG A 305 -7.35 -5.15 -3.72
C ARG A 305 -6.77 -5.01 -2.30
N SER A 306 -6.17 -6.06 -1.75
CA SER A 306 -5.41 -5.98 -0.51
C SER A 306 -3.92 -5.72 -0.77
N TYR A 307 -3.19 -5.27 0.24
CA TYR A 307 -1.74 -5.54 0.29
C TYR A 307 -1.50 -7.06 0.43
N PRO A 308 -0.28 -7.58 0.19
CA PRO A 308 0.06 -8.96 0.53
C PRO A 308 -0.19 -9.26 2.01
N LEU A 309 -0.91 -10.35 2.31
CA LEU A 309 -1.33 -10.71 3.66
C LEU A 309 -0.82 -12.08 4.07
N ARG A 310 -0.45 -12.19 5.35
CA ARG A 310 -0.24 -13.44 6.04
C ARG A 310 -1.27 -13.63 7.15
N PRO A 311 -1.81 -14.84 7.36
CA PRO A 311 -2.68 -15.12 8.50
C PRO A 311 -1.92 -14.91 9.82
N SER A 312 -2.52 -14.15 10.75
CA SER A 312 -1.93 -13.90 12.06
C SER A 312 -2.96 -13.41 13.07
N GLU A 313 -2.76 -13.80 14.34
CA GLU A 313 -3.47 -13.28 15.51
C GLU A 313 -2.53 -12.50 16.45
N GLY A 314 -1.30 -12.23 15.98
CA GLY A 314 -0.24 -11.55 16.73
C GLY A 314 -0.35 -10.02 16.68
N GLU A 315 0.62 -9.34 17.29
CA GLU A 315 0.71 -7.88 17.26
C GLU A 315 0.76 -7.34 15.81
N GLY A 316 0.03 -6.26 15.54
CA GLY A 316 -0.11 -5.67 14.19
C GLY A 316 -1.13 -6.36 13.28
N SER A 317 -1.72 -7.48 13.71
CA SER A 317 -2.79 -8.15 12.96
C SER A 317 -4.11 -7.39 13.06
N TYR A 318 -4.88 -7.38 11.99
CA TYR A 318 -6.26 -6.91 11.97
C TYR A 318 -7.14 -7.99 11.35
N GLU A 319 -8.10 -8.49 12.13
CA GLU A 319 -9.06 -9.50 11.70
C GLU A 319 -8.39 -10.73 11.04
N SER A 320 -7.51 -11.40 11.80
CA SER A 320 -6.80 -12.62 11.39
C SER A 320 -5.75 -12.46 10.28
N PHE A 321 -5.43 -11.23 9.85
CA PHE A 321 -4.40 -10.97 8.85
C PHE A 321 -3.44 -9.86 9.26
N VAL A 322 -2.19 -9.99 8.85
CA VAL A 322 -1.16 -8.94 8.93
C VAL A 322 -0.54 -8.76 7.55
N ARG A 323 -0.15 -7.52 7.23
CA ARG A 323 0.55 -7.22 5.97
C ARG A 323 1.94 -7.88 5.96
N ASP A 324 2.29 -8.53 4.86
CA ASP A 324 3.54 -9.24 4.63
C ASP A 324 3.95 -9.10 3.17
N ASP A 325 4.63 -8.00 2.83
CA ASP A 325 4.96 -7.65 1.43
C ASP A 325 5.94 -8.61 0.74
N GLN A 326 6.58 -9.52 1.49
CA GLN A 326 7.59 -10.43 0.96
C GLN A 326 7.00 -11.79 0.57
N THR A 327 6.08 -12.30 1.39
CA THR A 327 5.58 -13.69 1.26
C THR A 327 4.06 -13.81 1.34
N GLY A 328 3.36 -12.71 1.59
CA GLY A 328 1.92 -12.71 1.75
C GLY A 328 1.16 -12.92 0.43
N MET A 329 -0.07 -13.42 0.55
CA MET A 329 -0.99 -13.61 -0.57
C MET A 329 -1.83 -12.34 -0.79
N VAL A 330 -2.16 -12.00 -2.03
CA VAL A 330 -3.00 -10.85 -2.35
C VAL A 330 -4.44 -11.27 -2.60
N PHE A 331 -5.41 -10.52 -2.07
CA PHE A 331 -6.84 -10.73 -2.28
C PHE A 331 -7.39 -9.67 -3.24
N ILE A 332 -8.10 -10.11 -4.28
CA ILE A 332 -8.76 -9.24 -5.25
C ILE A 332 -10.20 -9.67 -5.52
N GLY A 333 -10.98 -8.76 -6.11
CA GLY A 333 -12.30 -9.07 -6.64
C GLY A 333 -13.41 -8.54 -5.74
N GLU A 334 -14.27 -9.46 -5.29
CA GLU A 334 -15.57 -9.29 -4.65
C GLU A 334 -16.78 -9.14 -5.59
N GLY A 335 -16.64 -9.54 -6.85
CA GLY A 335 -17.76 -9.64 -7.79
C GLY A 335 -18.12 -8.34 -8.50
N SER A 336 -19.42 -8.09 -8.67
CA SER A 336 -20.02 -6.90 -9.31
C SER A 336 -20.09 -6.91 -10.84
N TRP A 337 -20.17 -8.08 -11.49
CA TRP A 337 -20.34 -8.12 -12.96
C TRP A 337 -21.74 -7.62 -13.40
N GLY A 338 -22.74 -7.70 -12.54
CA GLY A 338 -24.12 -7.28 -12.87
C GLY A 338 -25.11 -7.35 -11.71
N ALA A 339 -24.73 -7.94 -10.59
CA ALA A 339 -25.40 -7.74 -9.32
C ALA A 339 -25.32 -6.25 -8.89
N PRO A 340 -26.34 -5.70 -8.23
CA PRO A 340 -26.31 -4.33 -7.72
C PRO A 340 -25.07 -4.09 -6.85
N PRO A 341 -24.24 -3.07 -7.16
CA PRO A 341 -23.03 -2.80 -6.38
C PRO A 341 -23.39 -2.46 -4.93
N LYS A 342 -22.56 -2.92 -3.98
CA LYS A 342 -22.69 -2.61 -2.55
C LYS A 342 -21.70 -1.52 -2.14
N PRO A 343 -22.00 -0.71 -1.11
CA PRO A 343 -21.05 0.25 -0.57
C PRO A 343 -19.74 -0.43 -0.17
N ALA A 344 -18.63 0.23 -0.49
CA ALA A 344 -17.30 -0.14 -0.03
C ALA A 344 -17.02 0.63 1.28
N ASP A 345 -17.65 0.19 2.37
CA ASP A 345 -17.78 0.95 3.63
C ASP A 345 -17.10 0.26 4.83
N ASP A 346 -16.27 -0.75 4.57
CA ASP A 346 -15.64 -1.55 5.61
C ASP A 346 -14.17 -1.85 5.26
N ASP A 347 -13.42 -0.77 5.09
CA ASP A 347 -11.98 -0.84 4.83
C ASP A 347 -11.21 -1.37 6.04
N LYS A 348 -10.28 -2.27 5.74
CA LYS A 348 -9.36 -2.88 6.69
C LYS A 348 -8.03 -2.13 6.62
N PRO A 349 -7.21 -2.10 7.69
CA PRO A 349 -5.90 -1.42 7.66
C PRO A 349 -4.94 -1.95 6.57
N TRP A 350 -5.18 -3.16 6.08
CA TRP A 350 -4.43 -3.82 5.02
C TRP A 350 -5.14 -3.77 3.65
N THR A 351 -6.27 -3.07 3.52
CA THR A 351 -6.86 -2.77 2.21
C THR A 351 -5.92 -1.86 1.43
N MET A 352 -5.59 -2.24 0.19
CA MET A 352 -4.81 -1.40 -0.71
C MET A 352 -5.71 -0.42 -1.47
N ALA A 353 -6.86 -0.89 -1.96
CA ALA A 353 -7.90 -0.04 -2.52
C ALA A 353 -9.23 -0.80 -2.56
N CYS A 354 -10.33 -0.06 -2.41
CA CYS A 354 -11.67 -0.58 -2.66
C CYS A 354 -12.59 0.49 -3.24
N ASP A 355 -13.67 0.07 -3.91
CA ASP A 355 -14.68 0.95 -4.51
C ASP A 355 -15.94 0.13 -4.90
N SER A 356 -16.97 0.79 -5.44
CA SER A 356 -18.25 0.19 -5.80
C SER A 356 -18.70 0.55 -7.22
N PHE A 357 -18.45 -0.35 -8.17
CA PHE A 357 -18.92 -0.22 -9.56
C PHE A 357 -18.93 -1.59 -10.26
N HIS A 358 -19.48 -1.64 -11.48
CA HIS A 358 -19.51 -2.87 -12.29
C HIS A 358 -18.19 -3.14 -12.99
N GLN A 359 -17.63 -4.33 -12.81
CA GLN A 359 -16.25 -4.62 -13.19
C GLN A 359 -15.92 -6.10 -13.36
N PHE A 360 -14.77 -6.36 -13.99
CA PHE A 360 -13.99 -7.59 -13.84
C PHE A 360 -12.49 -7.25 -13.77
N LYS A 361 -11.68 -8.26 -13.45
CA LYS A 361 -10.21 -8.19 -13.49
C LYS A 361 -9.71 -8.71 -14.83
N TRP A 362 -8.85 -7.95 -15.50
CA TRP A 362 -8.08 -8.41 -16.65
C TRP A 362 -6.63 -8.63 -16.20
N ILE A 363 -6.17 -9.87 -16.33
CA ILE A 363 -4.93 -10.34 -15.73
C ILE A 363 -4.01 -10.85 -16.83
N GLN A 364 -2.77 -10.36 -16.84
CA GLN A 364 -1.71 -10.81 -17.74
C GLN A 364 -0.69 -11.58 -16.92
N VAL A 365 -0.43 -12.82 -17.30
CA VAL A 365 0.50 -13.72 -16.61
C VAL A 365 1.76 -13.83 -17.45
N GLN A 366 2.92 -13.58 -16.85
CA GLN A 366 4.25 -13.74 -17.44
C GLN A 366 5.11 -14.59 -16.48
N PRO A 367 6.23 -15.19 -16.93
CA PRO A 367 7.12 -15.98 -16.08
C PRO A 367 7.63 -15.26 -14.82
N ASP A 368 7.86 -13.96 -14.92
CA ASP A 368 8.48 -13.12 -13.90
C ASP A 368 7.51 -12.13 -13.24
N GLU A 369 6.36 -11.86 -13.87
CA GLU A 369 5.36 -10.95 -13.31
C GLU A 369 3.91 -11.29 -13.67
N MET A 370 2.99 -10.88 -12.80
CA MET A 370 1.56 -10.85 -13.07
C MET A 370 1.03 -9.42 -13.00
N LEU A 371 0.34 -8.98 -14.05
CA LEU A 371 -0.25 -7.64 -14.17
C LEU A 371 -1.76 -7.72 -14.05
N ILE A 372 -2.32 -7.06 -13.04
CA ILE A 372 -3.75 -7.12 -12.70
C ILE A 372 -4.34 -5.73 -12.84
N ARG A 373 -5.29 -5.58 -13.77
CA ARG A 373 -6.06 -4.34 -13.97
C ARG A 373 -7.55 -4.60 -13.71
N THR A 374 -8.24 -3.60 -13.16
CA THR A 374 -9.70 -3.66 -12.99
C THR A 374 -10.34 -2.90 -14.15
N VAL A 375 -11.16 -3.58 -14.94
CA VAL A 375 -11.88 -2.99 -16.07
C VAL A 375 -13.25 -2.51 -15.61
N LYS A 376 -13.56 -1.24 -15.85
CA LYS A 376 -14.89 -0.66 -15.62
C LYS A 376 -15.77 -0.91 -16.84
N PHE A 377 -17.06 -1.16 -16.64
CA PHE A 377 -18.00 -1.42 -17.74
C PHE A 377 -18.50 -0.12 -18.39
N GLU A 378 -17.56 0.73 -18.81
CA GLU A 378 -17.79 2.08 -19.33
C GLU A 378 -17.28 2.20 -20.77
N ASP A 379 -17.86 3.12 -21.55
CA ASP A 379 -17.48 3.41 -22.95
C ASP A 379 -17.34 2.18 -23.87
N VAL A 380 -18.04 1.09 -23.56
CA VAL A 380 -17.88 -0.24 -24.20
C VAL A 380 -17.89 -0.18 -25.72
N GLU A 381 -18.75 0.63 -26.34
CA GLU A 381 -18.85 0.71 -27.80
C GLU A 381 -17.63 1.38 -28.45
N LYS A 382 -16.91 2.26 -27.74
CA LYS A 382 -15.70 2.96 -28.23
C LYS A 382 -14.41 2.17 -28.08
N VAL A 383 -14.40 1.15 -27.21
CA VAL A 383 -13.22 0.31 -26.96
C VAL A 383 -12.81 -0.42 -28.24
N GLU A 384 -11.54 -0.34 -28.63
CA GLU A 384 -11.04 -1.11 -29.76
C GLU A 384 -10.81 -2.58 -29.37
N ALA A 385 -11.09 -3.50 -30.30
CA ALA A 385 -10.86 -4.93 -30.04
C ALA A 385 -9.39 -5.27 -30.26
N LEU A 386 -8.82 -6.08 -29.38
CA LEU A 386 -7.50 -6.67 -29.59
C LEU A 386 -7.54 -7.68 -30.76
N THR A 387 -6.35 -8.08 -31.20
CA THR A 387 -6.11 -9.12 -32.22
C THR A 387 -5.22 -10.20 -31.62
N GLU A 388 -4.97 -11.31 -32.33
CA GLU A 388 -4.01 -12.33 -31.86
C GLU A 388 -2.60 -11.76 -31.69
N GLU A 389 -2.27 -10.74 -32.47
CA GLU A 389 -0.97 -10.07 -32.47
C GLU A 389 -0.84 -9.05 -31.34
N THR A 390 -1.95 -8.60 -30.75
CA THR A 390 -2.00 -7.51 -29.75
C THR A 390 -2.60 -7.92 -28.41
N LEU A 391 -2.66 -9.22 -28.09
CA LEU A 391 -3.31 -9.77 -26.88
C LEU A 391 -2.83 -9.18 -25.53
N PHE A 392 -1.61 -8.60 -25.51
CA PHE A 392 -1.02 -8.00 -24.31
C PHE A 392 -1.08 -6.48 -24.28
N ALA A 393 -1.54 -5.83 -25.35
CA ALA A 393 -1.69 -4.38 -25.41
C ALA A 393 -2.94 -3.93 -24.64
N GLU A 394 -2.87 -2.77 -23.98
CA GLU A 394 -4.07 -2.11 -23.46
C GLU A 394 -4.92 -1.62 -24.65
N PRO A 395 -6.20 -2.03 -24.77
CA PRO A 395 -7.03 -1.59 -25.88
C PRO A 395 -7.30 -0.09 -25.82
N GLU A 396 -7.32 0.58 -26.97
CA GLU A 396 -7.67 2.00 -27.03
C GLU A 396 -9.09 2.24 -26.48
N ASN A 397 -9.26 3.34 -25.75
CA ASN A 397 -10.50 3.76 -25.08
C ASN A 397 -10.99 2.81 -23.97
N MET A 398 -10.20 1.83 -23.55
CA MET A 398 -10.53 1.00 -22.38
C MET A 398 -10.50 1.84 -21.10
N VAL A 399 -11.57 1.74 -20.30
CA VAL A 399 -11.65 2.43 -19.00
C VAL A 399 -11.21 1.47 -17.89
N PHE A 400 -10.04 1.74 -17.32
CA PHE A 400 -9.55 1.05 -16.14
C PHE A 400 -9.88 1.83 -14.87
N TRP A 401 -10.03 1.13 -13.75
CA TRP A 401 -10.04 1.77 -12.44
C TRP A 401 -8.61 2.11 -12.02
N GLU A 402 -8.42 3.38 -11.68
CA GLU A 402 -7.16 3.97 -11.25
C GLU A 402 -7.31 4.47 -9.81
N PRO A 403 -7.25 3.59 -8.80
CA PRO A 403 -7.24 4.02 -7.40
C PRO A 403 -5.96 4.80 -7.08
N GLU A 404 -5.91 5.46 -5.92
CA GLU A 404 -4.72 6.23 -5.53
C GLU A 404 -3.44 5.39 -5.45
N THR A 405 -3.56 4.07 -5.33
CA THR A 405 -2.44 3.13 -5.31
C THR A 405 -1.96 2.73 -6.71
N GLY A 406 -2.61 3.20 -7.78
CA GLY A 406 -2.21 2.99 -9.17
C GLY A 406 -3.14 2.05 -9.95
N LYS A 407 -3.18 2.26 -11.27
CA LYS A 407 -3.99 1.47 -12.22
C LYS A 407 -3.72 -0.03 -12.13
N THR A 408 -2.45 -0.41 -12.08
CA THR A 408 -1.99 -1.81 -12.24
C THR A 408 -1.45 -2.35 -10.92
N LEU A 409 -2.06 -3.42 -10.42
CA LEU A 409 -1.48 -4.25 -9.37
C LEU A 409 -0.51 -5.25 -10.00
N ARG A 410 0.68 -5.39 -9.40
CA ARG A 410 1.77 -6.26 -9.87
C ARG A 410 2.15 -7.28 -8.81
N LEU A 411 2.38 -8.51 -9.26
CA LEU A 411 3.04 -9.57 -8.50
C LEU A 411 4.35 -9.96 -9.21
N PRO A 412 5.47 -10.21 -8.48
CA PRO A 412 5.59 -10.11 -7.04
C PRO A 412 5.40 -8.67 -6.57
N PHE A 413 4.77 -8.50 -5.41
CA PHE A 413 4.43 -7.17 -4.93
C PHE A 413 5.70 -6.42 -4.51
N SER A 414 5.76 -5.14 -4.85
CA SER A 414 6.87 -4.25 -4.47
C SER A 414 6.34 -2.84 -4.28
N THR A 415 6.44 -2.32 -3.05
CA THR A 415 6.01 -0.96 -2.70
C THR A 415 6.77 0.14 -3.45
N THR A 416 7.95 -0.18 -3.98
CA THR A 416 8.83 0.75 -4.70
C THR A 416 8.64 0.70 -6.21
N HIS A 417 7.72 -0.13 -6.73
CA HIS A 417 7.52 -0.24 -8.17
C HIS A 417 6.86 1.00 -8.75
N ALA A 418 7.41 1.56 -9.83
CA ALA A 418 6.99 2.83 -10.44
C ALA A 418 5.54 2.87 -10.95
N SER A 419 4.88 1.72 -11.11
CA SER A 419 3.46 1.64 -11.50
C SER A 419 2.48 1.88 -10.34
N TYR A 420 2.97 1.77 -9.11
CA TYR A 420 2.25 2.28 -7.97
C TYR A 420 2.55 3.77 -7.89
N HIS A 421 1.52 4.59 -7.78
CA HIS A 421 1.77 5.91 -7.24
C HIS A 421 2.39 5.66 -5.88
N ALA A 422 3.52 6.29 -5.59
CA ALA A 422 3.98 6.37 -4.21
C ALA A 422 2.72 6.70 -3.41
N PRO A 423 2.28 5.86 -2.44
CA PRO A 423 1.18 6.27 -1.59
C PRO A 423 1.57 7.69 -1.21
N GLY A 424 0.68 8.64 -1.51
CA GLY A 424 0.86 10.00 -1.09
C GLY A 424 0.82 9.94 0.43
N THR A 425 1.92 9.51 1.05
CA THR A 425 2.17 9.59 2.46
C THR A 425 2.54 11.04 2.71
N GLN A 426 1.67 11.95 2.30
CA GLN A 426 1.12 12.86 3.29
C GLN A 426 0.30 12.02 4.27
N SER A 427 1.02 11.24 5.07
CA SER A 427 0.76 11.24 6.48
C SER A 427 0.94 12.70 6.89
N ALA A 428 -0.13 13.49 6.79
CA ALA A 428 -0.37 14.42 7.88
C ALA A 428 -0.54 13.51 9.12
N ARG A 429 0.58 13.11 9.72
CA ARG A 429 0.62 12.74 11.12
C ARG A 429 0.51 14.08 11.83
N PRO A 430 -0.67 14.48 12.34
CA PRO A 430 -0.71 15.66 13.17
C PRO A 430 0.21 15.40 14.34
N SER A 431 1.19 16.29 14.51
CA SER A 431 2.01 16.53 15.70
C SER A 431 1.59 15.65 16.89
N ARG A 432 2.46 14.75 17.34
CA ARG A 432 2.27 13.95 18.58
C ARG A 432 2.42 14.79 19.85
N SER A 433 2.29 16.12 19.76
CA SER A 433 2.09 17.02 20.91
C SER A 433 0.69 17.62 20.85
N GLN A 434 -0.33 16.77 20.87
CA GLN A 434 -1.71 17.22 20.80
C GLN A 434 -2.16 17.74 22.17
N VAL A 435 -2.31 19.06 22.29
CA VAL A 435 -3.07 19.64 23.42
C VAL A 435 -4.54 19.30 23.20
N TRP A 436 -5.17 18.71 24.22
CA TRP A 436 -6.59 18.38 24.31
C TRP A 436 -7.22 19.20 25.43
N SER A 437 -8.45 19.65 25.23
CA SER A 437 -9.28 20.12 26.33
C SER A 437 -9.92 18.90 27.00
N TRP A 438 -9.90 18.81 28.32
CA TRP A 438 -10.50 17.70 29.07
C TRP A 438 -11.37 18.19 30.24
N SER A 439 -12.33 17.35 30.64
CA SER A 439 -13.27 17.64 31.73
C SER A 439 -13.77 16.34 32.40
N LEU A 440 -14.06 16.43 33.70
CA LEU A 440 -14.68 15.35 34.49
C LEU A 440 -16.16 15.60 34.80
N ASP A 441 -16.66 16.82 34.59
CA ASP A 441 -18.03 17.24 34.89
C ASP A 441 -18.77 17.79 33.66
N GLY A 442 -18.08 17.94 32.53
CA GLY A 442 -18.57 18.55 31.29
C GLY A 442 -18.74 20.07 31.36
N LYS A 443 -18.42 20.70 32.49
CA LYS A 443 -18.60 22.14 32.75
C LYS A 443 -17.27 22.87 32.85
N THR A 444 -16.32 22.28 33.57
CA THR A 444 -14.99 22.83 33.81
C THR A 444 -14.01 22.14 32.87
N TRP A 445 -13.37 22.92 31.99
CA TRP A 445 -12.44 22.41 30.98
C TRP A 445 -11.02 22.86 31.29
N HIS A 446 -10.09 21.92 31.20
CA HIS A 446 -8.65 22.13 31.35
C HIS A 446 -7.94 21.74 30.06
N GLU A 447 -6.74 22.24 29.84
CA GLU A 447 -5.92 21.84 28.70
C GLU A 447 -4.76 20.95 29.13
N GLY A 448 -4.37 20.01 28.28
CA GLY A 448 -3.25 19.12 28.55
C GLY A 448 -2.73 18.41 27.32
N LYS A 449 -1.43 18.13 27.29
CA LYS A 449 -0.78 17.34 26.24
C LYS A 449 -1.14 15.86 26.39
N ALA A 450 -1.58 15.23 25.31
CA ALA A 450 -1.71 13.78 25.24
C ALA A 450 -0.33 13.07 25.28
N PRO A 451 -0.25 11.81 25.76
CA PRO A 451 -1.36 11.01 26.33
C PRO A 451 -1.87 11.57 27.67
N LEU A 452 -3.21 11.58 27.84
CA LEU A 452 -3.86 12.08 29.05
C LEU A 452 -4.42 10.91 29.87
N GLY A 453 -4.38 11.03 31.20
CA GLY A 453 -5.01 10.06 32.11
C GLY A 453 -4.28 9.89 33.44
N TYR A 454 -4.07 8.68 33.93
CA TYR A 454 -3.33 8.40 35.17
C TYR A 454 -2.80 6.96 35.18
N GLY A 455 -1.98 6.61 36.17
CA GLY A 455 -1.53 5.22 36.42
C GLY A 455 -0.36 4.72 35.57
N ASP A 456 -0.15 5.24 34.35
CA ASP A 456 1.00 4.86 33.50
C ASP A 456 2.07 5.98 33.41
N GLY A 457 3.35 5.58 33.35
CA GLY A 457 4.52 6.46 33.26
C GLY A 457 4.68 7.23 31.94
N HIS A 458 3.97 6.83 30.88
CA HIS A 458 3.96 7.59 29.60
C HIS A 458 2.85 8.66 29.52
N VAL A 459 1.97 8.76 30.53
CA VAL A 459 0.95 9.81 30.63
C VAL A 459 1.64 11.17 30.85
N ARG A 460 1.35 12.11 29.95
CA ARG A 460 1.91 13.48 30.00
C ARG A 460 1.03 14.45 30.77
N THR A 461 -0.29 14.28 30.71
CA THR A 461 -1.24 15.09 31.49
C THR A 461 -2.05 14.21 32.42
N LYS A 462 -1.98 14.49 33.72
CA LYS A 462 -2.78 13.78 34.71
C LYS A 462 -4.23 14.29 34.71
N ILE A 463 -5.20 13.40 34.51
CA ILE A 463 -6.64 13.65 34.65
C ILE A 463 -7.08 13.11 36.01
N MET A 464 -7.07 13.93 37.05
CA MET A 464 -7.56 13.58 38.40
C MET A 464 -8.15 14.80 39.11
N ALA A 465 -9.13 14.56 39.99
CA ALA A 465 -9.64 15.55 40.94
C ALA A 465 -9.04 15.26 42.33
N GLY A 466 -7.93 15.92 42.67
CA GLY A 466 -7.17 15.57 43.87
C GLY A 466 -6.55 14.17 43.77
N ASN A 467 -6.89 13.28 44.72
CA ASN A 467 -6.43 11.88 44.74
C ASN A 467 -7.44 10.89 44.14
N GLU A 468 -8.58 11.37 43.63
CA GLU A 468 -9.60 10.51 43.05
C GLU A 468 -9.24 10.08 41.62
N LYS A 469 -9.36 8.77 41.35
CA LYS A 469 -9.17 8.17 40.04
C LYS A 469 -10.50 8.12 39.29
N PRO A 470 -10.73 8.98 38.29
CA PRO A 470 -12.02 9.05 37.60
C PRO A 470 -12.26 7.80 36.73
N GLN A 471 -13.50 7.32 36.70
CA GLN A 471 -13.93 6.17 35.90
C GLN A 471 -14.24 6.53 34.44
N TYR A 472 -14.27 7.83 34.12
CA TYR A 472 -14.51 8.34 32.79
C TYR A 472 -13.87 9.72 32.63
N ALA A 473 -13.63 10.13 31.39
CA ALA A 473 -13.18 11.48 31.06
C ALA A 473 -13.82 11.96 29.77
N LEU A 474 -14.07 13.27 29.68
CA LEU A 474 -14.50 13.93 28.46
C LEU A 474 -13.31 14.67 27.87
N LEU A 475 -13.08 14.50 26.57
CA LEU A 475 -12.00 15.19 25.85
C LEU A 475 -12.54 15.85 24.59
N LYS A 476 -11.99 17.01 24.25
CA LYS A 476 -12.31 17.76 23.05
C LYS A 476 -11.07 18.26 22.36
N LYS A 477 -11.12 18.27 21.03
CA LYS A 477 -10.11 18.90 20.19
C LYS A 477 -10.75 19.37 18.90
N SER A 478 -10.19 20.43 18.32
CA SER A 478 -10.56 20.85 16.97
C SER A 478 -9.38 20.74 16.01
N PHE A 479 -9.69 20.52 14.74
CA PHE A 479 -8.74 20.55 13.63
C PHE A 479 -9.40 21.26 12.44
N ILE A 480 -8.61 21.77 11.50
CA ILE A 480 -9.12 22.51 10.34
C ILE A 480 -8.99 21.62 9.10
N VAL A 481 -10.03 21.64 8.26
CA VAL A 481 -9.99 21.10 6.90
C VAL A 481 -10.08 22.28 5.94
N GLU A 482 -9.01 22.54 5.19
CA GLU A 482 -8.91 23.70 4.30
C GLU A 482 -9.60 23.46 2.96
N ASP A 483 -9.64 22.21 2.50
CA ASP A 483 -10.40 21.78 1.33
C ASP A 483 -10.95 20.37 1.57
N LEU A 484 -12.27 20.18 1.39
CA LEU A 484 -12.89 18.86 1.47
C LEU A 484 -12.63 18.04 0.19
N ALA A 485 -12.43 18.71 -0.94
CA ALA A 485 -12.21 18.04 -2.22
C ALA A 485 -10.91 17.24 -2.22
N THR A 486 -9.90 17.70 -1.46
CA THR A 486 -8.59 17.06 -1.38
C THR A 486 -8.58 15.88 -0.43
N VAL A 487 -9.52 15.72 0.50
CA VAL A 487 -9.49 14.58 1.45
C VAL A 487 -10.03 13.31 0.79
N ALA A 488 -9.18 12.29 0.64
CA ALA A 488 -9.51 10.96 0.11
C ALA A 488 -10.03 10.01 1.21
N ARG A 489 -9.34 9.98 2.36
CA ARG A 489 -9.73 9.19 3.53
C ARG A 489 -9.43 9.92 4.82
N LEU A 490 -10.14 9.56 5.89
CA LEU A 490 -9.93 10.07 7.24
C LEU A 490 -9.85 8.89 8.21
N PHE A 491 -8.85 8.91 9.07
CA PHE A 491 -8.65 7.92 10.13
C PHE A 491 -8.41 8.61 11.46
N PHE A 492 -8.92 8.02 12.54
CA PHE A 492 -8.50 8.35 13.89
C PHE A 492 -7.64 7.20 14.42
N ASP A 493 -6.36 7.47 14.68
CA ASP A 493 -5.45 6.52 15.31
C ASP A 493 -5.56 6.69 16.83
N LEU A 494 -6.27 5.76 17.46
CA LEU A 494 -6.75 5.84 18.83
C LEU A 494 -5.92 4.96 19.75
N GLN A 495 -5.33 5.55 20.79
CA GLN A 495 -4.88 4.82 21.98
C GLN A 495 -5.89 5.08 23.09
N VAL A 496 -6.47 4.02 23.64
CA VAL A 496 -7.38 4.11 24.77
C VAL A 496 -7.20 2.89 25.65
N ASP A 497 -7.28 3.09 26.95
CA ASP A 497 -7.19 2.02 27.95
C ASP A 497 -8.37 1.03 27.79
N ASP A 498 -9.53 1.31 28.38
CA ASP A 498 -10.64 0.35 28.32
C ASP A 498 -11.60 0.60 27.14
N GLY A 499 -12.25 1.76 27.06
CA GLY A 499 -13.23 2.01 25.99
C GLY A 499 -13.57 3.47 25.77
N CYS A 500 -14.10 3.79 24.59
CA CYS A 500 -14.57 5.15 24.30
C CYS A 500 -15.67 5.22 23.25
N VAL A 501 -16.37 6.36 23.26
CA VAL A 501 -17.18 6.84 22.13
C VAL A 501 -16.59 8.16 21.64
N ILE A 502 -16.40 8.29 20.33
CA ILE A 502 -15.89 9.50 19.69
C ILE A 502 -16.93 10.04 18.72
N LYS A 503 -17.18 11.34 18.83
CA LYS A 503 -18.02 12.11 17.92
C LYS A 503 -17.17 13.07 17.10
N LEU A 504 -17.50 13.21 15.82
CA LEU A 504 -17.00 14.26 14.94
C LEU A 504 -18.16 15.18 14.59
N ASN A 505 -18.04 16.47 14.91
CA ASN A 505 -19.08 17.48 14.67
C ASN A 505 -20.45 17.12 15.26
N GLY A 506 -20.47 16.35 16.37
CA GLY A 506 -21.69 15.90 17.05
C GLY A 506 -22.23 14.54 16.58
N THR A 507 -21.75 14.01 15.45
CA THR A 507 -22.08 12.67 14.94
C THR A 507 -21.15 11.64 15.54
N GLU A 508 -21.69 10.54 16.08
CA GLU A 508 -20.87 9.42 16.55
C GLU A 508 -20.21 8.71 15.36
N VAL A 509 -18.88 8.67 15.37
CA VAL A 509 -18.09 8.08 14.27
C VAL A 509 -17.28 6.86 14.72
N ILE A 510 -16.99 6.74 16.03
CA ILE A 510 -16.30 5.58 16.59
C ILE A 510 -16.96 5.18 17.90
N ARG A 511 -17.24 3.89 18.04
CA ARG A 511 -17.58 3.23 19.30
C ARG A 511 -16.61 2.07 19.51
N TYR A 512 -15.74 2.19 20.51
CA TYR A 512 -14.71 1.19 20.79
C TYR A 512 -14.91 0.62 22.19
N ASN A 513 -15.13 -0.70 22.27
CA ASN A 513 -15.33 -1.46 23.52
C ASN A 513 -16.39 -0.85 24.46
N MET A 514 -17.48 -0.31 23.91
CA MET A 514 -18.60 0.26 24.68
C MET A 514 -19.91 -0.46 24.35
N PRO A 515 -20.83 -0.64 25.31
CA PRO A 515 -22.12 -1.27 25.08
C PRO A 515 -22.96 -0.48 24.06
N ALA A 516 -23.94 -1.15 23.43
CA ALA A 516 -24.90 -0.48 22.56
C ALA A 516 -25.79 0.50 23.35
N GLY A 517 -26.27 1.55 22.67
CA GLY A 517 -27.19 2.54 23.24
C GLY A 517 -26.51 3.80 23.82
N PRO A 518 -27.30 4.67 24.49
CA PRO A 518 -26.81 5.93 25.04
C PRO A 518 -25.75 5.73 26.13
N ILE A 519 -24.68 6.52 26.08
CA ILE A 519 -23.58 6.48 27.06
C ILE A 519 -23.69 7.63 28.06
N THR A 520 -23.61 7.32 29.36
CA THR A 520 -23.65 8.28 30.49
C THR A 520 -22.37 8.19 31.30
N ASP A 521 -22.19 9.07 32.29
CA ASP A 521 -21.10 9.02 33.28
C ASP A 521 -21.04 7.69 34.07
N LYS A 522 -22.17 6.98 34.15
CA LYS A 522 -22.29 5.66 34.79
C LYS A 522 -22.02 4.48 33.87
N SER A 523 -21.86 4.72 32.56
CA SER A 523 -21.52 3.67 31.61
C SER A 523 -20.12 3.10 31.87
N ARG A 524 -19.89 1.89 31.35
CA ARG A 524 -18.61 1.16 31.46
C ARG A 524 -18.24 0.61 30.10
N ALA A 525 -16.93 0.43 29.90
CA ALA A 525 -16.44 -0.40 28.80
C ALA A 525 -16.99 -1.83 28.92
N SER A 526 -17.16 -2.52 27.79
CA SER A 526 -17.74 -3.86 27.76
C SER A 526 -16.80 -4.93 28.33
N THR A 527 -15.49 -4.74 28.16
CA THR A 527 -14.44 -5.62 28.66
C THR A 527 -13.25 -4.81 29.16
N GLY A 528 -12.45 -5.36 30.07
CA GLY A 528 -11.18 -4.74 30.48
C GLY A 528 -10.06 -5.05 29.51
N ILE A 529 -9.25 -4.06 29.15
CA ILE A 529 -8.06 -4.24 28.30
C ILE A 529 -6.82 -4.22 29.20
N PHE A 530 -5.86 -5.10 28.95
CA PHE A 530 -4.69 -5.26 29.82
C PHE A 530 -3.41 -5.50 29.01
N GLY A 531 -2.27 -5.05 29.54
CA GLY A 531 -0.94 -5.40 29.04
C GLY A 531 -0.60 -4.71 27.72
N ALA A 532 0.05 -5.42 26.78
CA ALA A 532 0.51 -4.81 25.52
C ALA A 532 -0.64 -4.24 24.67
N LYS A 533 -1.85 -4.79 24.79
CA LYS A 533 -3.04 -4.33 24.03
C LYS A 533 -3.50 -2.92 24.44
N GLU A 534 -3.29 -2.54 25.70
CA GLU A 534 -3.64 -1.22 26.24
C GLU A 534 -2.72 -0.10 25.69
N LYS A 535 -1.53 -0.49 25.23
CA LYS A 535 -0.51 0.41 24.67
C LYS A 535 -0.59 0.52 23.15
N GLN A 536 -1.49 -0.25 22.53
CA GLN A 536 -1.61 -0.30 21.08
C GLN A 536 -2.41 0.90 20.56
N VAL A 537 -1.89 1.55 19.52
CA VAL A 537 -2.66 2.52 18.74
C VAL A 537 -3.50 1.76 17.72
N VAL A 538 -4.81 1.95 17.75
CA VAL A 538 -5.78 1.33 16.84
C VAL A 538 -6.26 2.36 15.83
N SER A 539 -5.92 2.17 14.55
CA SER A 539 -6.42 3.03 13.47
C SER A 539 -7.88 2.72 13.15
N ARG A 540 -8.73 3.74 13.09
CA ARG A 540 -10.16 3.62 12.81
C ARG A 540 -10.54 4.54 11.66
N PRO A 541 -11.08 4.02 10.54
CA PRO A 541 -11.59 4.88 9.48
C PRO A 541 -12.78 5.69 9.99
N VAL A 542 -12.94 6.91 9.48
CA VAL A 542 -14.02 7.83 9.81
C VAL A 542 -14.69 8.27 8.52
N ASP A 543 -16.01 8.17 8.48
CA ASP A 543 -16.80 8.59 7.32
C ASP A 543 -16.62 10.10 7.06
N LEU A 544 -16.22 10.42 5.83
CA LEU A 544 -16.04 11.79 5.36
C LEU A 544 -17.34 12.61 5.37
N THR A 545 -18.52 11.98 5.37
CA THR A 545 -19.81 12.68 5.50
C THR A 545 -19.95 13.45 6.83
N SER A 546 -19.20 13.05 7.86
CA SER A 546 -19.15 13.75 9.15
C SER A 546 -18.12 14.89 9.18
N LEU A 547 -17.28 15.01 8.14
CA LEU A 547 -16.29 16.05 7.96
C LEU A 547 -16.92 17.30 7.32
N LYS A 548 -16.51 18.49 7.74
CA LYS A 548 -16.96 19.75 7.13
C LYS A 548 -15.77 20.64 6.79
N LEU A 549 -15.95 21.54 5.83
CA LEU A 549 -14.96 22.56 5.51
C LEU A 549 -14.76 23.49 6.73
N GLY A 550 -13.51 23.86 7.02
CA GLY A 550 -13.15 24.67 8.16
C GLY A 550 -12.97 23.88 9.45
N VAL A 551 -13.41 24.44 10.58
CA VAL A 551 -13.16 23.88 11.92
C VAL A 551 -14.03 22.65 12.18
N ASN A 552 -13.41 21.51 12.45
CA ASN A 552 -14.02 20.26 12.84
C ASN A 552 -13.72 19.99 14.32
N THR A 553 -14.73 19.55 15.08
CA THR A 553 -14.56 19.26 16.51
C THR A 553 -14.73 17.77 16.80
N ILE A 554 -13.73 17.19 17.45
CA ILE A 554 -13.73 15.84 18.01
C ILE A 554 -14.15 15.94 19.47
N GLU A 555 -15.11 15.11 19.87
CA GLU A 555 -15.52 14.92 21.26
C GLU A 555 -15.35 13.44 21.61
N ALA A 556 -14.44 13.12 22.51
CA ALA A 556 -14.23 11.77 23.01
C ALA A 556 -14.79 11.64 24.42
N ARG A 557 -15.42 10.50 24.71
CA ARG A 557 -15.83 10.09 26.05
C ARG A 557 -15.22 8.73 26.34
N VAL A 558 -14.27 8.70 27.27
CA VAL A 558 -13.50 7.52 27.66
C VAL A 558 -14.10 6.93 28.92
N HIS A 559 -14.17 5.61 29.02
CA HIS A 559 -14.74 4.88 30.15
C HIS A 559 -13.87 3.69 30.55
N GLN A 560 -13.68 3.53 31.85
CA GLN A 560 -13.12 2.32 32.42
C GLN A 560 -14.13 1.18 32.45
N PHE A 561 -13.63 -0.05 32.39
CA PHE A 561 -14.36 -1.29 32.60
C PHE A 561 -14.69 -1.46 34.09
N GLY A 562 -13.68 -1.32 34.95
CA GLY A 562 -13.80 -1.52 36.40
C GLY A 562 -14.07 -0.24 37.20
N PRO A 563 -14.72 -0.32 38.38
CA PRO A 563 -14.92 0.84 39.24
C PRO A 563 -13.65 1.32 39.97
N HIS A 564 -12.57 0.54 39.95
CA HIS A 564 -11.33 0.79 40.69
C HIS A 564 -10.08 0.55 39.82
N SER A 565 -10.04 1.14 38.62
CA SER A 565 -8.89 0.98 37.72
C SER A 565 -7.60 1.61 38.28
N SER A 566 -6.46 1.00 37.97
CA SER A 566 -5.14 1.52 38.31
C SER A 566 -4.76 2.73 37.47
N ASP A 567 -5.24 2.78 36.25
CA ASP A 567 -4.84 3.62 35.13
C ASP A 567 -6.07 4.17 34.38
N LEU A 568 -5.78 5.11 33.50
CA LEU A 568 -6.61 5.56 32.38
C LEU A 568 -5.64 6.16 31.38
N VAL A 569 -5.76 5.84 30.10
CA VAL A 569 -4.93 6.45 29.04
C VAL A 569 -5.82 6.80 27.85
N PHE A 570 -5.59 7.99 27.29
CA PHE A 570 -6.17 8.40 26.02
C PHE A 570 -5.17 9.22 25.19
N ASP A 571 -5.03 8.83 23.93
CA ASP A 571 -4.42 9.63 22.86
C ASP A 571 -5.17 9.37 21.55
N LEU A 572 -5.23 10.38 20.68
CA LEU A 572 -5.84 10.25 19.36
C LEU A 572 -5.12 11.18 18.37
N SER A 573 -4.71 10.63 17.23
CA SER A 573 -4.28 11.41 16.07
C SER A 573 -5.27 11.32 14.91
N VAL A 574 -5.44 12.44 14.20
CA VAL A 574 -6.30 12.54 13.01
C VAL A 574 -5.45 12.42 11.76
N ARG A 575 -5.57 11.32 11.02
CA ARG A 575 -4.82 11.10 9.79
C ARG A 575 -5.75 11.32 8.60
N MET A 576 -5.42 12.29 7.75
CA MET A 576 -6.11 12.51 6.47
C MET A 576 -5.21 12.05 5.35
N GLU A 577 -5.72 11.17 4.49
CA GLU A 577 -5.09 10.85 3.21
C GLU A 577 -5.67 11.81 2.18
N GLN A 578 -4.81 12.47 1.40
CA GLN A 578 -5.24 13.40 0.36
C GLN A 578 -5.41 12.66 -0.99
N LYS A 579 -6.33 13.12 -1.83
CA LYS A 579 -6.45 12.72 -3.22
C LYS A 579 -5.23 13.23 -3.95
N ALA A 580 -4.59 12.38 -4.75
CA ALA A 580 -3.46 12.80 -5.57
C ALA A 580 -3.93 13.86 -6.59
N ASP A 581 -3.32 15.04 -6.55
CA ASP A 581 -3.53 16.03 -7.61
C ASP A 581 -2.87 15.55 -8.91
N ALA A 582 -3.63 15.61 -10.00
CA ALA A 582 -3.19 15.22 -11.34
C ALA A 582 -2.13 16.16 -11.96
N GLN A 583 -1.51 17.06 -11.18
CA GLN A 583 -0.50 18.01 -11.64
C GLN A 583 0.54 18.31 -10.57
N SER A 584 1.53 17.43 -10.39
CA SER A 584 2.81 17.85 -9.81
C SER A 584 3.93 16.93 -10.28
N THR A 585 4.76 17.46 -11.17
CA THR A 585 6.02 16.83 -11.56
C THR A 585 7.08 17.21 -10.52
N ALA A 586 7.74 16.19 -9.96
CA ALA A 586 8.79 16.24 -8.95
C ALA A 586 8.41 16.82 -7.56
N ALA A 587 7.62 16.07 -6.78
CA ALA A 587 7.49 16.29 -5.35
C ALA A 587 8.58 15.51 -4.59
N THR A 588 9.45 16.22 -3.88
CA THR A 588 10.32 15.66 -2.83
C THR A 588 9.44 14.91 -1.83
N ALA A 589 9.67 13.61 -1.61
CA ALA A 589 8.91 12.83 -0.65
C ALA A 589 9.02 13.44 0.76
N ASP A 590 7.92 13.43 1.52
CA ASP A 590 7.94 13.85 2.91
C ASP A 590 8.64 12.75 3.75
N TYR A 591 9.76 13.06 4.38
CA TYR A 591 10.46 12.12 5.28
C TYR A 591 11.11 12.83 6.46
N ALA A 592 11.54 12.06 7.46
CA ALA A 592 12.14 12.56 8.70
C ALA A 592 13.59 12.08 8.87
N PHE A 593 14.43 12.88 9.52
CA PHE A 593 15.74 12.46 10.02
C PHE A 593 15.96 12.93 11.47
N GLY A 594 16.75 12.18 12.25
CA GLY A 594 17.12 12.57 13.60
C GLY A 594 18.35 13.48 13.62
N ALA A 595 18.41 14.42 14.56
CA ALA A 595 19.57 15.29 14.77
C ALA A 595 19.92 15.41 16.25
N ILE A 596 21.21 15.28 16.59
CA ILE A 596 21.74 15.39 17.96
C ILE A 596 22.91 16.36 17.96
N ALA A 597 22.98 17.27 18.93
CA ALA A 597 24.10 18.19 19.10
C ALA A 597 24.73 18.05 20.50
N ASP A 598 26.07 18.18 20.56
CA ASP A 598 26.86 18.29 21.79
C ASP A 598 26.52 17.20 22.83
N CYS A 599 26.51 15.93 22.40
CA CYS A 599 26.32 14.78 23.29
C CYS A 599 27.62 14.28 23.93
N GLN A 600 28.67 15.10 23.86
CA GLN A 600 30.01 14.86 24.39
C GLN A 600 30.04 14.10 25.71
N TYR A 601 30.75 12.97 25.68
CA TYR A 601 31.06 12.15 26.83
C TYR A 601 32.52 12.30 27.25
N CYS A 602 32.74 12.34 28.56
CA CYS A 602 34.02 12.02 29.19
C CYS A 602 33.74 11.51 30.61
N ASN A 603 34.60 10.61 31.11
CA ASN A 603 34.38 9.92 32.39
C ASN A 603 34.80 10.81 33.60
N ILE A 604 34.22 12.01 33.69
CA ILE A 604 34.40 12.93 34.81
C ILE A 604 33.05 13.32 35.40
N GLN A 605 33.04 13.61 36.70
CA GLN A 605 31.85 14.17 37.34
C GLN A 605 31.55 15.58 36.82
N THR A 606 30.26 15.90 36.82
CA THR A 606 29.65 17.18 36.39
C THR A 606 30.55 18.40 36.58
N LYS A 607 30.76 19.17 35.50
CA LYS A 607 31.48 20.45 35.54
C LYS A 607 30.55 21.59 35.11
N GLY A 608 30.11 22.40 36.08
CA GLY A 608 29.17 23.49 35.83
C GLY A 608 27.81 22.96 35.34
N LYS A 609 27.35 23.42 34.17
CA LYS A 609 26.12 22.93 33.53
C LYS A 609 26.30 21.60 32.79
N ARG A 610 27.54 21.25 32.43
CA ARG A 610 27.85 20.08 31.60
C ARG A 610 27.80 18.78 32.41
N ARG A 611 27.00 17.83 31.93
CA ARG A 611 26.74 16.49 32.50
C ARG A 611 27.40 15.40 31.65
N TYR A 612 28.73 15.43 31.56
CA TYR A 612 29.53 14.56 30.67
C TYR A 612 29.31 13.06 30.90
N ALA A 613 29.52 12.56 32.12
CA ALA A 613 29.33 11.15 32.42
C ALA A 613 27.88 10.67 32.22
N GLN A 614 26.90 11.57 32.27
CA GLN A 614 25.50 11.23 32.01
C GLN A 614 25.21 11.07 30.52
N SER A 615 26.04 11.62 29.63
CA SER A 615 25.84 11.54 28.18
C SER A 615 25.73 10.11 27.66
N GLU A 616 26.41 9.14 28.27
CA GLU A 616 26.27 7.72 27.94
C GLU A 616 24.81 7.26 28.03
N LYS A 617 24.16 7.51 29.17
CA LYS A 617 22.75 7.18 29.37
C LYS A 617 21.85 7.99 28.45
N LYS A 618 22.08 9.31 28.35
CA LYS A 618 21.23 10.21 27.55
C LYS A 618 21.25 9.86 26.06
N LEU A 619 22.42 9.51 25.54
CA LEU A 619 22.58 9.05 24.16
C LEU A 619 21.96 7.67 23.96
N THR A 620 22.08 6.76 24.94
CA THR A 620 21.40 5.45 24.88
C THR A 620 19.89 5.60 24.80
N ASP A 621 19.31 6.45 25.65
CA ASP A 621 17.86 6.71 25.64
C ASP A 621 17.45 7.36 24.30
N CYS A 622 18.23 8.31 23.78
CA CYS A 622 17.99 8.94 22.48
C CYS A 622 18.04 7.94 21.31
N VAL A 623 19.03 7.04 21.28
CA VAL A 623 19.13 6.00 20.24
C VAL A 623 17.99 5.00 20.35
N ALA A 624 17.58 4.63 21.56
CA ALA A 624 16.41 3.79 21.78
C ALA A 624 15.14 4.46 21.23
N ASP A 625 14.96 5.75 21.53
CA ASP A 625 13.84 6.55 21.01
C ASP A 625 13.85 6.59 19.48
N PHE A 626 14.96 6.96 18.84
CA PHE A 626 15.09 6.99 17.38
C PHE A 626 14.82 5.63 16.73
N ASN A 627 15.20 4.52 17.38
CA ASN A 627 14.93 3.17 16.88
C ASN A 627 13.44 2.77 16.94
N THR A 628 12.59 3.54 17.62
CA THR A 628 11.13 3.39 17.57
C THR A 628 10.48 4.22 16.44
N MET A 629 11.27 5.06 15.77
CA MET A 629 10.80 6.02 14.78
C MET A 629 11.20 5.58 13.37
N ASP A 630 10.41 6.00 12.39
CA ASP A 630 10.71 5.84 10.97
C ASP A 630 11.53 7.05 10.51
N LEU A 631 12.86 6.92 10.60
CA LEU A 631 13.83 7.96 10.25
C LEU A 631 14.68 7.49 9.08
N ALA A 632 14.81 8.32 8.04
CA ALA A 632 15.65 8.03 6.88
C ALA A 632 17.14 7.94 7.25
N PHE A 633 17.57 8.74 8.22
CA PHE A 633 18.90 8.70 8.82
C PHE A 633 18.92 9.49 10.15
N VAL A 634 20.06 9.44 10.86
CA VAL A 634 20.36 10.32 11.99
C VAL A 634 21.69 11.03 11.75
N THR A 635 21.77 12.31 12.12
CA THR A 635 23.00 13.10 12.05
C THR A 635 23.43 13.59 13.43
N HIS A 636 24.72 13.44 13.74
CA HIS A 636 25.36 14.00 14.92
C HIS A 636 26.11 15.28 14.53
N LEU A 637 25.75 16.42 15.15
CA LEU A 637 26.20 17.77 14.77
C LEU A 637 27.51 18.21 15.45
N GLY A 638 28.36 17.26 15.86
CA GLY A 638 29.67 17.50 16.46
C GLY A 638 29.67 17.50 17.99
N ASP A 639 30.87 17.38 18.55
CA ASP A 639 31.14 17.20 19.99
C ASP A 639 30.54 15.90 20.53
N PHE A 640 31.07 14.78 20.03
CA PHE A 640 30.72 13.41 20.43
C PHE A 640 31.44 12.97 21.70
N ILE A 641 32.65 13.49 21.92
CA ILE A 641 33.47 13.25 23.11
C ILE A 641 34.03 14.56 23.70
N ASP A 642 34.68 14.47 24.86
CA ASP A 642 35.59 15.48 25.41
C ASP A 642 36.87 14.79 25.94
N ARG A 643 38.06 15.34 25.66
CA ARG A 643 39.41 14.99 26.24
C ARG A 643 40.05 13.65 25.89
N ASP A 644 39.32 12.54 25.99
CA ASP A 644 39.89 11.19 25.99
C ASP A 644 39.49 10.43 24.73
N PHE A 645 40.45 9.89 23.98
CA PHE A 645 40.19 9.18 22.72
C PHE A 645 39.37 7.90 22.96
N GLU A 646 39.54 7.27 24.12
CA GLU A 646 38.77 6.11 24.59
C GLU A 646 37.28 6.45 24.84
N SER A 647 36.92 7.73 24.97
CA SER A 647 35.51 8.13 25.08
C SER A 647 34.72 7.74 23.82
N PHE A 648 35.36 7.68 22.65
CA PHE A 648 34.72 7.16 21.43
C PHE A 648 34.30 5.70 21.58
N ASP A 649 35.00 4.91 22.39
CA ASP A 649 34.69 3.50 22.64
C ASP A 649 33.49 3.33 23.59
N VAL A 650 33.02 4.41 24.22
CA VAL A 650 31.77 4.43 25.00
C VAL A 650 30.59 4.85 24.12
N VAL A 651 30.67 6.00 23.47
CA VAL A 651 29.55 6.57 22.71
C VAL A 651 29.38 5.96 21.31
N GLY A 652 30.47 5.51 20.69
CA GLY A 652 30.45 4.87 19.37
C GLY A 652 29.58 3.61 19.31
N PRO A 653 29.74 2.63 20.22
CA PRO A 653 28.87 1.46 20.28
C PRO A 653 27.39 1.79 20.49
N ILE A 654 27.08 2.86 21.23
CA ILE A 654 25.69 3.30 21.44
C ILE A 654 25.11 3.83 20.13
N TYR A 655 25.80 4.76 19.47
CA TYR A 655 25.36 5.32 18.20
C TYR A 655 25.30 4.27 17.07
N ASN A 656 26.12 3.22 17.16
CA ASN A 656 26.09 2.07 16.26
C ASN A 656 24.83 1.20 16.40
N GLN A 657 24.04 1.34 17.47
CA GLN A 657 22.77 0.62 17.63
C GLN A 657 21.62 1.23 16.81
N LEU A 658 21.83 2.38 16.17
CA LEU A 658 20.84 2.96 15.25
C LEU A 658 20.53 2.00 14.09
N ARG A 659 19.24 1.78 13.83
CA ARG A 659 18.73 0.87 12.78
C ARG A 659 18.71 1.49 11.38
N MET A 660 18.97 2.79 11.30
CA MET A 660 19.01 3.60 10.08
C MET A 660 20.44 4.12 9.81
N PRO A 661 20.73 4.61 8.58
CA PRO A 661 21.99 5.27 8.28
C PRO A 661 22.31 6.40 9.27
N LYS A 662 23.60 6.61 9.52
CA LYS A 662 24.08 7.57 10.52
C LYS A 662 25.25 8.37 9.99
N TYR A 663 25.27 9.64 10.35
CA TYR A 663 26.24 10.61 9.85
C TYR A 663 26.82 11.44 10.99
N HIS A 664 28.08 11.80 10.86
CA HIS A 664 28.76 12.66 11.82
C HIS A 664 29.22 13.96 11.17
N VAL A 665 29.16 15.03 11.96
CA VAL A 665 29.85 16.30 11.80
C VAL A 665 30.94 16.35 12.87
N LEU A 666 32.09 16.94 12.56
CA LEU A 666 33.20 17.09 13.50
C LEU A 666 33.03 18.35 14.35
N GLY A 667 33.05 18.20 15.67
CA GLY A 667 33.10 19.31 16.63
C GLY A 667 34.51 19.59 17.14
N ASN A 668 34.69 20.74 17.80
CA ASN A 668 36.00 21.11 18.32
C ASN A 668 36.44 20.21 19.49
N HIS A 669 35.48 19.70 20.28
CA HIS A 669 35.80 18.79 21.39
C HIS A 669 36.16 17.37 20.91
N ASP A 670 35.76 16.97 19.70
CA ASP A 670 36.19 15.70 19.10
C ASP A 670 37.71 15.64 18.88
N PHE A 671 38.36 16.80 18.75
CA PHE A 671 39.82 16.94 18.65
C PHE A 671 40.53 17.25 19.97
N SER A 672 39.79 17.30 21.09
CA SER A 672 40.40 17.39 22.41
C SER A 672 41.01 16.04 22.77
N VAL A 673 42.08 15.63 22.08
CA VAL A 673 42.81 14.37 22.26
C VAL A 673 44.30 14.62 22.08
N ALA A 674 45.15 13.64 22.39
CA ALA A 674 46.58 13.77 22.17
C ALA A 674 46.90 14.07 20.69
N ASP A 675 47.89 14.94 20.44
CA ASP A 675 48.22 15.44 19.09
C ASP A 675 48.38 14.34 18.03
N HIS A 676 49.03 13.23 18.39
CA HIS A 676 49.27 12.12 17.46
C HIS A 676 47.99 11.37 17.04
N LEU A 677 46.88 11.52 17.79
CA LEU A 677 45.58 10.89 17.55
C LEU A 677 44.61 11.78 16.76
N LYS A 678 44.87 13.10 16.66
CA LYS A 678 43.95 14.05 15.99
C LYS A 678 43.63 13.66 14.55
N LYS A 679 44.60 13.10 13.82
CA LYS A 679 44.42 12.59 12.45
C LYS A 679 43.48 11.39 12.36
N ASP A 680 43.35 10.62 13.44
CA ASP A 680 42.59 9.37 13.48
C ASP A 680 41.13 9.59 13.88
N VAL A 681 40.77 10.78 14.39
CA VAL A 681 39.41 11.15 14.84
C VAL A 681 38.34 10.87 13.77
N PRO A 682 38.44 11.34 12.50
CA PRO A 682 37.41 11.05 11.50
C PRO A 682 37.23 9.56 11.23
N SER A 683 38.34 8.81 11.21
CA SER A 683 38.31 7.35 10.99
C SER A 683 37.69 6.60 12.18
N LYS A 684 37.95 7.06 13.41
CA LYS A 684 37.37 6.52 14.64
C LYS A 684 35.84 6.70 14.68
N MET A 685 35.34 7.78 14.09
CA MET A 685 33.92 8.06 13.92
C MET A 685 33.31 7.44 12.65
N GLY A 686 34.08 6.68 11.86
CA GLY A 686 33.60 6.02 10.65
C GLY A 686 33.25 6.98 9.50
N MET A 687 33.82 8.18 9.49
CA MET A 687 33.55 9.18 8.45
C MET A 687 34.36 8.88 7.17
N PRO A 688 33.77 9.03 5.97
CA PRO A 688 34.47 8.81 4.70
C PRO A 688 35.55 9.87 4.43
N SER A 689 35.33 11.08 4.93
CA SER A 689 36.22 12.23 4.87
C SER A 689 35.77 13.26 5.92
N LYS A 690 36.59 14.28 6.20
CA LYS A 690 36.24 15.33 7.18
C LYS A 690 34.99 16.13 6.78
N TYR A 691 34.78 16.31 5.48
CA TYR A 691 33.59 16.92 4.88
C TYR A 691 33.15 16.08 3.67
N TYR A 692 31.85 15.97 3.43
CA TYR A 692 31.24 15.13 2.39
C TYR A 692 29.80 15.56 2.11
N ASP A 693 29.20 15.04 1.05
CA ASP A 693 27.78 15.23 0.73
C ASP A 693 27.09 13.92 0.38
N TYR A 694 25.77 13.89 0.48
CA TYR A 694 24.93 12.78 0.05
C TYR A 694 23.53 13.25 -0.35
N GLU A 695 22.88 12.46 -1.21
CA GLU A 695 21.52 12.72 -1.72
C GLU A 695 20.52 11.79 -1.05
N LYS A 696 19.34 12.32 -0.73
CA LYS A 696 18.19 11.52 -0.30
C LYS A 696 16.88 12.24 -0.65
N GLU A 697 16.04 11.60 -1.47
CA GLU A 697 14.69 12.04 -1.84
C GLU A 697 14.60 13.50 -2.36
N GLY A 698 15.54 13.89 -3.23
CA GLY A 698 15.61 15.24 -3.82
C GLY A 698 16.16 16.31 -2.87
N TRP A 699 16.73 15.90 -1.74
CA TRP A 699 17.52 16.76 -0.85
C TRP A 699 18.99 16.36 -0.87
N ARG A 700 19.85 17.37 -0.97
CA ARG A 700 21.31 17.26 -0.80
C ARG A 700 21.67 17.67 0.61
N TYR A 701 22.38 16.80 1.31
CA TYR A 701 22.95 17.10 2.62
C TYR A 701 24.44 17.31 2.47
N VAL A 702 24.94 18.42 2.99
CA VAL A 702 26.36 18.77 2.89
C VAL A 702 26.93 18.90 4.30
N VAL A 703 27.86 18.02 4.64
CA VAL A 703 28.58 18.04 5.91
C VAL A 703 29.89 18.79 5.73
N LEU A 704 30.03 19.89 6.48
CA LEU A 704 31.23 20.72 6.50
C LEU A 704 32.10 20.40 7.71
N ASP A 705 33.41 20.49 7.53
CA ASP A 705 34.38 20.56 8.60
C ASP A 705 34.72 22.02 8.89
N GLY A 706 34.08 22.59 9.90
CA GLY A 706 34.42 23.94 10.36
C GLY A 706 35.70 24.01 11.18
N ASN A 707 36.39 22.88 11.41
CA ASN A 707 37.69 22.82 12.06
C ASN A 707 38.86 22.81 11.06
N ASP A 708 38.56 22.89 9.75
CA ASP A 708 39.52 22.84 8.64
C ASP A 708 40.66 23.87 8.81
N VAL A 709 40.32 25.07 9.28
CA VAL A 709 41.27 26.07 9.80
C VAL A 709 40.96 26.33 11.27
N SER A 710 41.74 25.74 12.17
CA SER A 710 41.52 25.85 13.62
C SER A 710 42.79 25.60 14.44
N PHE A 711 42.78 26.04 15.71
CA PHE A 711 43.90 25.81 16.64
C PHE A 711 43.91 24.42 17.27
N HIS A 712 42.79 23.68 17.21
CA HIS A 712 42.61 22.43 17.95
C HIS A 712 42.65 21.17 17.09
N ALA A 713 42.26 21.22 15.82
CA ALA A 713 42.17 20.01 14.99
C ALA A 713 43.51 19.44 14.50
N TYR A 714 44.60 20.16 14.71
CA TYR A 714 45.93 19.79 14.23
C TYR A 714 46.95 19.78 15.37
N PRO A 715 48.07 19.03 15.25
CA PRO A 715 49.16 19.09 16.21
C PRO A 715 49.74 20.49 16.33
N GLU A 716 50.14 20.91 17.53
CA GLU A 716 50.52 22.32 17.84
C GLU A 716 51.64 22.85 16.92
N ASN A 717 52.54 21.99 16.46
CA ASN A 717 53.70 22.36 15.63
C ASN A 717 53.56 21.98 14.15
N SER A 718 52.34 21.66 13.69
CA SER A 718 52.07 21.31 12.29
C SER A 718 51.98 22.54 11.39
N GLU A 719 52.18 22.35 10.07
CA GLU A 719 51.96 23.41 9.09
C GLU A 719 50.53 23.94 9.12
N ASP A 720 49.54 23.09 9.40
CA ASP A 720 48.13 23.49 9.44
C ASP A 720 47.82 24.35 10.68
N ALA A 721 48.45 24.07 11.82
CA ALA A 721 48.37 24.93 13.01
C ALA A 721 49.01 26.32 12.76
N GLN A 722 50.14 26.37 12.03
CA GLN A 722 50.76 27.63 11.63
C GLN A 722 49.88 28.42 10.66
N LYS A 723 49.28 27.76 9.66
CA LYS A 723 48.31 28.39 8.75
C LYS A 723 47.09 28.91 9.48
N ALA A 724 46.60 28.20 10.50
CA ALA A 724 45.49 28.69 11.32
C ALA A 724 45.86 29.95 12.11
N ALA A 725 47.07 30.02 12.67
CA ALA A 725 47.58 31.22 13.34
C ALA A 725 47.70 32.41 12.37
N GLU A 726 48.32 32.21 11.21
CA GLU A 726 48.46 33.23 10.17
C GLU A 726 47.09 33.71 9.66
N TYR A 727 46.15 32.79 9.46
CA TYR A 727 44.78 33.11 9.04
C TYR A 727 44.06 33.97 10.10
N TYR A 728 44.19 33.61 11.38
CA TYR A 728 43.56 34.31 12.50
C TYR A 728 44.10 35.76 12.63
N GLU A 729 45.41 35.93 12.52
CA GLU A 729 46.06 37.24 12.57
C GLU A 729 45.74 38.10 11.33
N THR A 730 45.89 37.53 10.13
CA THR A 730 45.71 38.25 8.86
C THR A 730 44.28 38.75 8.68
N ASN A 731 43.29 37.94 9.06
CA ASN A 731 41.87 38.29 8.96
C ASN A 731 41.36 39.07 10.20
N LYS A 732 42.24 39.40 11.16
CA LYS A 732 41.92 40.18 12.36
C LYS A 732 40.74 39.61 13.15
N ILE A 733 40.73 38.30 13.31
CA ILE A 733 39.64 37.59 13.94
C ILE A 733 39.59 37.94 15.43
N THR A 734 38.38 38.22 15.93
CA THR A 734 38.14 38.56 17.34
C THR A 734 37.25 37.55 18.06
N SER A 735 36.63 36.62 17.32
CA SER A 735 35.89 35.52 17.90
C SER A 735 36.85 34.50 18.55
N PRO A 736 36.38 33.74 19.54
CA PRO A 736 37.23 32.86 20.34
C PRO A 736 38.00 31.81 19.53
N GLN A 737 39.14 31.40 20.08
CA GLN A 737 40.04 30.43 19.45
C GLN A 737 39.52 28.98 19.45
N TRP A 738 38.43 28.71 20.19
CA TRP A 738 37.72 27.43 20.15
C TRP A 738 36.73 27.32 18.98
N ASN A 739 36.63 28.35 18.14
CA ASN A 739 35.96 28.29 16.84
C ASN A 739 36.95 27.85 15.73
N GLY A 740 36.48 27.76 14.50
CA GLY A 740 37.32 27.57 13.33
C GLY A 740 36.74 28.21 12.08
N ALA A 741 37.37 27.96 10.94
CA ALA A 741 36.97 28.42 9.62
C ALA A 741 36.91 27.23 8.63
N VAL A 742 36.09 27.40 7.60
CA VAL A 742 36.06 26.50 6.43
C VAL A 742 37.15 26.95 5.45
N GLY A 743 38.11 26.09 5.14
CA GLY A 743 39.26 26.44 4.30
C GLY A 743 38.92 26.61 2.82
N GLU A 744 39.81 27.26 2.05
CA GLU A 744 39.56 27.61 0.65
C GLU A 744 39.30 26.40 -0.26
N LYS A 745 39.98 25.28 0.00
CA LYS A 745 39.76 24.02 -0.73
C LYS A 745 38.35 23.49 -0.51
N GLN A 746 37.89 23.51 0.74
CA GLN A 746 36.55 23.07 1.12
C GLN A 746 35.47 24.03 0.60
N LEU A 747 35.69 25.35 0.62
CA LEU A 747 34.80 26.33 0.01
C LEU A 747 34.65 26.12 -1.51
N SER A 748 35.76 25.83 -2.19
CA SER A 748 35.76 25.53 -3.63
C SER A 748 35.01 24.24 -3.95
N TRP A 749 35.18 23.21 -3.11
CA TRP A 749 34.41 21.96 -3.21
C TRP A 749 32.92 22.18 -2.95
N LEU A 750 32.56 22.91 -1.88
CA LEU A 750 31.19 23.24 -1.53
C LEU A 750 30.49 23.97 -2.69
N LYS A 751 31.17 24.93 -3.31
CA LYS A 751 30.65 25.62 -4.49
C LYS A 751 30.25 24.64 -5.60
N GLY A 752 31.11 23.67 -5.91
CA GLY A 752 30.82 22.63 -6.90
C GLY A 752 29.61 21.77 -6.53
N VAL A 753 29.48 21.37 -5.26
CA VAL A 753 28.32 20.60 -4.76
C VAL A 753 27.02 21.41 -4.92
N LEU A 754 27.04 22.70 -4.58
CA LEU A 754 25.87 23.58 -4.71
C LEU A 754 25.47 23.81 -6.17
N GLU A 755 26.44 23.93 -7.08
CA GLU A 755 26.19 24.02 -8.52
C GLU A 755 25.51 22.75 -9.05
N SER A 756 26.03 21.57 -8.69
CA SER A 756 25.44 20.29 -9.09
C SER A 756 24.03 20.09 -8.52
N ALA A 757 23.83 20.38 -7.22
CA ALA A 757 22.53 20.24 -6.58
C ALA A 757 21.48 21.17 -7.23
N GLN A 758 21.85 22.40 -7.56
CA GLN A 758 20.96 23.34 -8.23
C GLN A 758 20.59 22.86 -9.65
N GLN A 759 21.54 22.32 -10.40
CA GLN A 759 21.28 21.74 -11.73
C GLN A 759 20.37 20.51 -11.66
N ALA A 760 20.50 19.71 -10.60
CA ALA A 760 19.65 18.55 -10.33
C ALA A 760 18.28 18.92 -9.72
N HIS A 761 17.99 20.21 -9.53
CA HIS A 761 16.77 20.69 -8.85
C HIS A 761 16.60 20.17 -7.42
N GLU A 762 17.70 19.85 -6.75
CA GLU A 762 17.72 19.40 -5.36
C GLU A 762 17.60 20.60 -4.40
N LYS A 763 17.05 20.36 -3.21
CA LYS A 763 17.10 21.32 -2.09
C LYS A 763 18.28 20.99 -1.18
N VAL A 764 18.98 21.99 -0.65
CA VAL A 764 20.21 21.76 0.12
C VAL A 764 20.02 22.10 1.60
N ILE A 765 20.44 21.18 2.48
CA ILE A 765 20.66 21.41 3.92
C ILE A 765 22.14 21.21 4.22
N LEU A 766 22.76 22.19 4.87
CA LEU A 766 24.14 22.09 5.34
C LEU A 766 24.20 21.73 6.81
N PHE A 767 25.15 20.88 7.17
CA PHE A 767 25.53 20.56 8.53
C PHE A 767 26.95 21.03 8.80
N CYS A 768 27.15 21.74 9.90
CA CYS A 768 28.45 22.14 10.40
C CYS A 768 28.34 22.22 11.91
N HIS A 769 29.43 22.03 12.65
CA HIS A 769 29.35 22.15 14.10
C HIS A 769 29.15 23.61 14.53
N PHE A 770 29.89 24.54 13.92
CA PHE A 770 29.85 25.96 14.26
C PHE A 770 28.68 26.70 13.58
N PRO A 771 27.95 27.55 14.31
CA PRO A 771 26.92 28.40 13.70
C PRO A 771 27.53 29.38 12.71
N ALA A 772 26.81 29.70 11.63
CA ALA A 772 27.15 30.82 10.75
C ALA A 772 26.34 32.08 11.10
N TYR A 773 25.08 31.93 11.51
CA TYR A 773 24.14 33.02 11.79
C TYR A 773 23.09 32.57 12.83
N PRO A 774 22.48 33.46 13.63
CA PRO A 774 22.75 34.90 13.77
C PRO A 774 24.15 35.21 14.32
N PRO A 775 24.66 36.46 14.13
CA PRO A 775 25.96 36.87 14.63
C PRO A 775 26.07 36.71 16.16
N ASN A 776 27.08 35.97 16.61
CA ASN A 776 27.44 35.76 17.99
C ASN A 776 28.89 35.25 18.09
N ASN A 777 29.43 35.16 19.30
CA ASN A 777 30.81 34.75 19.55
C ASN A 777 31.10 33.25 19.27
N HIS A 778 30.11 32.41 19.00
CA HIS A 778 30.29 31.01 18.60
C HIS A 778 30.39 30.82 17.09
N ASN A 779 30.30 31.88 16.29
CA ASN A 779 30.27 31.71 14.84
C ASN A 779 31.62 31.28 14.25
N LEU A 780 31.55 30.62 13.09
CA LEU A 780 32.71 30.42 12.21
C LEU A 780 33.49 31.73 12.05
N TRP A 781 34.80 31.61 12.08
CA TRP A 781 35.76 32.68 11.80
C TRP A 781 35.49 33.37 10.46
N ASN A 782 35.09 32.61 9.45
CA ASN A 782 34.72 33.11 8.12
C ASN A 782 33.22 32.96 7.82
N ALA A 783 32.36 33.09 8.84
CA ALA A 783 30.91 32.98 8.69
C ALA A 783 30.35 33.87 7.56
N GLU A 784 30.85 35.10 7.42
CA GLU A 784 30.41 36.02 6.35
C GLU A 784 30.70 35.46 4.95
N GLN A 785 31.87 34.85 4.75
CA GLN A 785 32.26 34.24 3.48
C GLN A 785 31.40 33.03 3.15
N VAL A 786 31.14 32.16 4.15
CA VAL A 786 30.27 31.00 3.99
C VAL A 786 28.84 31.45 3.67
N ILE A 787 28.29 32.38 4.44
CA ILE A 787 26.94 32.93 4.21
C ILE A 787 26.82 33.53 2.81
N ALA A 788 27.80 34.34 2.38
CA ALA A 788 27.79 34.95 1.05
C ALA A 788 27.79 33.90 -0.06
N LEU A 789 28.54 32.79 0.11
CA LEU A 789 28.50 31.67 -0.82
C LEU A 789 27.11 31.01 -0.84
N LEU A 790 26.54 30.68 0.32
CA LEU A 790 25.24 30.01 0.41
C LEU A 790 24.09 30.87 -0.15
N GLU A 791 24.11 32.17 0.10
CA GLU A 791 23.10 33.11 -0.38
C GLU A 791 23.07 33.18 -1.92
N GLY A 792 24.18 32.88 -2.60
CA GLY A 792 24.26 32.79 -4.06
C GLY A 792 23.51 31.61 -4.69
N TYR A 793 23.06 30.63 -3.89
CA TYR A 793 22.42 29.41 -4.41
C TYR A 793 20.97 29.26 -3.88
N PRO A 794 19.96 29.57 -4.70
CA PRO A 794 18.54 29.37 -4.40
C PRO A 794 18.13 27.98 -3.89
N CYS A 795 18.88 26.93 -4.24
CA CYS A 795 18.66 25.57 -3.76
C CYS A 795 18.90 25.43 -2.24
N VAL A 796 19.71 26.29 -1.61
CA VAL A 796 20.04 26.21 -0.18
C VAL A 796 18.88 26.68 0.69
N LYS A 797 18.40 25.79 1.56
CA LYS A 797 17.22 26.03 2.40
C LYS A 797 17.56 26.12 3.89
N ALA A 798 18.54 25.36 4.37
CA ALA A 798 18.92 25.41 5.78
C ALA A 798 20.41 25.16 6.03
N TYR A 799 20.87 25.67 7.17
CA TYR A 799 22.16 25.42 7.79
C TYR A 799 21.90 25.02 9.24
N ILE A 800 22.25 23.80 9.63
CA ILE A 800 21.92 23.22 10.92
C ILE A 800 23.20 22.85 11.68
N ASN A 801 23.31 23.26 12.95
CA ASN A 801 24.56 23.16 13.70
C ASN A 801 24.38 22.92 15.21
N GLY A 802 25.47 22.64 15.92
CA GLY A 802 25.57 22.52 17.38
C GLY A 802 26.38 23.66 18.00
N HIS A 803 27.33 23.35 18.90
CA HIS A 803 28.38 24.22 19.43
C HIS A 803 27.93 25.34 20.39
N ASN A 804 26.92 26.13 20.02
CA ASN A 804 26.27 27.03 20.95
C ASN A 804 25.14 26.28 21.68
N HIS A 805 25.48 25.71 22.84
CA HIS A 805 24.56 24.87 23.62
C HIS A 805 23.23 25.54 23.97
N SER A 806 23.13 26.88 23.90
CA SER A 806 21.88 27.60 24.15
C SER A 806 20.86 27.43 23.02
N GLY A 807 21.27 26.93 21.86
CA GLY A 807 20.49 26.91 20.63
C GLY A 807 20.42 28.30 20.01
N GLY A 808 19.79 28.38 18.84
CA GLY A 808 19.68 29.63 18.10
C GLY A 808 18.90 29.45 16.80
N TYR A 809 18.27 30.53 16.34
CA TYR A 809 17.57 30.53 15.06
C TYR A 809 17.69 31.89 14.39
N GLY A 810 17.89 31.89 13.08
CA GLY A 810 17.83 33.07 12.24
C GLY A 810 17.40 32.72 10.82
N LEU A 811 16.63 33.62 10.19
CA LEU A 811 16.30 33.55 8.77
C LEU A 811 17.03 34.68 8.07
N LYS A 812 17.86 34.36 7.06
CA LYS A 812 18.56 35.37 6.26
C LYS A 812 18.48 35.03 4.78
N GLU A 813 18.01 35.98 3.98
CA GLU A 813 17.66 35.84 2.56
C GLU A 813 16.67 34.71 2.22
N GLY A 814 16.14 33.94 3.18
CA GLY A 814 15.38 32.71 2.94
C GLY A 814 16.13 31.39 3.22
N ILE A 815 17.34 31.45 3.82
CA ILE A 815 18.02 30.29 4.41
C ILE A 815 17.72 30.28 5.91
N HIS A 816 17.27 29.14 6.41
CA HIS A 816 17.10 28.93 7.84
C HIS A 816 18.43 28.50 8.49
N TYR A 817 18.92 29.31 9.42
CA TYR A 817 20.08 28.97 10.24
C TYR A 817 19.58 28.50 11.61
N LEU A 818 19.78 27.22 11.91
CA LEU A 818 19.26 26.56 13.10
C LEU A 818 20.41 25.96 13.91
N THR A 819 20.60 26.47 15.12
CA THR A 819 21.50 25.86 16.10
C THR A 819 20.68 25.05 17.11
N LEU A 820 20.95 23.76 17.19
CA LEU A 820 20.34 22.88 18.18
C LEU A 820 20.98 23.06 19.55
N LYS A 821 20.22 22.79 20.60
CA LYS A 821 20.65 22.88 21.99
C LYS A 821 21.45 21.64 22.38
N GLY A 822 22.58 21.87 23.03
CA GLY A 822 23.51 20.82 23.43
C GLY A 822 22.94 19.87 24.48
N MET A 823 23.02 18.56 24.21
CA MET A 823 22.57 17.50 25.12
C MET A 823 23.36 17.49 26.43
N VAL A 824 24.65 17.84 26.41
CA VAL A 824 25.50 17.81 27.60
C VAL A 824 25.02 18.76 28.71
N ASP A 825 24.26 19.83 28.39
CA ASP A 825 23.84 20.87 29.35
C ASP A 825 22.57 20.54 30.17
N THR A 826 22.02 19.32 30.03
CA THR A 826 20.81 18.88 30.75
C THR A 826 21.00 17.52 31.44
N GLU A 827 20.20 17.28 32.48
CA GLU A 827 20.08 15.99 33.18
C GLU A 827 19.17 15.00 32.44
N THR A 828 18.34 15.50 31.50
CA THR A 828 17.45 14.70 30.66
C THR A 828 18.06 14.42 29.28
N THR A 829 17.54 14.97 28.18
CA THR A 829 18.09 14.78 26.84
C THR A 829 17.90 16.05 25.99
N SER A 830 18.54 16.12 24.83
CA SER A 830 18.34 17.18 23.84
C SER A 830 18.63 16.62 22.46
N TYR A 831 17.60 16.46 21.64
CA TYR A 831 17.71 16.03 20.24
C TYR A 831 16.48 16.49 19.47
N ALA A 832 16.52 16.39 18.15
CA ALA A 832 15.39 16.74 17.28
C ALA A 832 15.06 15.62 16.29
N VAL A 833 13.79 15.53 15.91
CA VAL A 833 13.34 14.86 14.69
C VAL A 833 12.95 15.92 13.68
N ILE A 834 13.63 15.96 12.54
CA ILE A 834 13.45 16.98 11.51
C ILE A 834 12.68 16.36 10.35
N ARG A 835 11.45 16.83 10.11
CA ARG A 835 10.61 16.43 8.98
C ARG A 835 10.72 17.42 7.85
N LEU A 836 10.92 16.91 6.66
CA LEU A 836 11.00 17.69 5.44
C LEU A 836 9.71 17.52 4.65
N SER A 837 9.17 18.62 4.15
CA SER A 837 8.13 18.61 3.14
C SER A 837 8.48 19.48 1.93
N ALA A 838 7.58 19.54 0.96
CA ALA A 838 7.73 20.41 -0.20
C ALA A 838 7.98 21.88 0.18
N ASP A 839 7.36 22.36 1.26
CA ASP A 839 7.19 23.76 1.60
C ASP A 839 7.61 24.14 3.03
N LYS A 840 8.05 23.19 3.86
CA LYS A 840 8.55 23.46 5.24
C LYS A 840 9.56 22.43 5.73
N ILE A 841 10.33 22.84 6.73
CA ILE A 841 11.15 21.98 7.60
C ILE A 841 10.53 22.07 9.00
N GLU A 842 10.03 20.96 9.52
CA GLU A 842 9.46 20.87 10.87
C GLU A 842 10.47 20.21 11.80
N VAL A 843 10.78 20.88 12.91
CA VAL A 843 11.70 20.39 13.93
C VAL A 843 10.84 20.01 15.13
N ASP A 844 10.80 18.72 15.46
CA ASP A 844 10.24 18.23 16.72
C ASP A 844 11.35 18.10 17.74
N GLY A 845 11.33 18.94 18.78
CA GLY A 845 12.34 18.96 19.83
C GLY A 845 12.02 17.99 20.96
N TYR A 846 13.04 17.27 21.43
CA TYR A 846 12.97 16.36 22.57
C TYR A 846 13.83 16.87 23.72
N GLY A 847 13.30 16.73 24.94
CA GLY A 847 13.95 17.19 26.15
C GLY A 847 14.09 18.71 26.19
N ARG A 848 15.31 19.24 26.06
CA ARG A 848 15.55 20.71 26.09
C ARG A 848 15.28 21.39 24.74
N GLU A 849 15.30 20.64 23.65
CA GLU A 849 15.10 21.18 22.30
C GLU A 849 13.65 21.64 22.07
N GLU A 850 13.48 22.70 21.28
CA GLU A 850 12.18 23.32 21.00
C GLU A 850 11.62 22.88 19.65
N ASP A 851 10.30 22.74 19.60
CA ASP A 851 9.58 22.56 18.33
C ASP A 851 9.67 23.81 17.46
N ARG A 852 9.85 23.65 16.14
CA ARG A 852 9.89 24.76 15.17
C ARG A 852 9.25 24.35 13.84
N ILE A 853 8.66 25.33 13.15
CA ILE A 853 8.23 25.18 11.76
C ILE A 853 8.95 26.24 10.94
N LEU A 854 9.68 25.81 9.92
CA LEU A 854 10.56 26.64 9.10
C LEU A 854 10.08 26.61 7.63
N PRO A 855 9.36 27.64 7.16
CA PRO A 855 8.78 27.63 5.81
C PRO A 855 9.84 27.70 4.69
N VAL A 856 9.88 26.68 3.82
CA VAL A 856 10.75 26.58 2.65
C VAL A 856 10.09 27.27 1.47
N LYS A 857 10.53 28.49 1.16
CA LYS A 857 10.06 29.22 -0.03
C LYS A 857 10.95 28.96 -1.25
N THR A 858 10.32 28.86 -2.42
CA THR A 858 11.01 28.89 -3.71
C THR A 858 11.55 30.30 -3.95
N ARG A 859 12.88 30.46 -3.96
CA ARG A 859 13.52 31.70 -4.35
C ARG A 859 13.51 31.80 -5.88
N ALA A 860 13.16 32.96 -6.42
CA ALA A 860 13.44 33.25 -7.83
C ALA A 860 14.96 33.26 -8.03
N ALA A 861 15.44 32.65 -9.13
CA ALA A 861 16.85 32.75 -9.49
C ALA A 861 17.25 34.23 -9.56
N ALA A 862 18.32 34.62 -8.85
CA ALA A 862 18.88 35.96 -8.97
C ALA A 862 19.20 36.18 -10.45
N ARG A 863 18.61 37.21 -11.06
CA ARG A 863 19.02 37.62 -12.40
C ARG A 863 20.48 38.07 -12.32
N PRO A 864 21.34 37.62 -13.25
CA PRO A 864 22.78 37.94 -13.24
C PRO A 864 23.05 39.43 -13.26
#